data_AF-A0A0T7FA88-F1
#
_entry.id   AF-A0A0T7FA88-F1
#
_cell.length_a   1.000
_cell.length_b   1.000
_cell.length_c   1.000
_cell.angle_alpha   90.00
_cell.angle_beta   90.00
_cell.angle_gamma   90.00
#
_symmetry.space_group_name_H-M   'P 1'
#
loop_
_entity.id
_entity.type
_entity.pdbx_description
1 polymer ?
#
loop_
_entity_poly.entity_id
_entity_poly.type
_entity_poly.pdbx_seq_one_letter_code
_entity_poly.pdbx_strand_id
1 'polypeptide(L)'
;MNLSIRQGRLPFASWQTKPGEGEPAHGYFARLVGEGYQASARVHANEMELNGRNIVLREILNELLLLPLPEDRKQSLVRWTPVWDGKFHCLAGETLRKRQVSFYNRRFCRACLAEGPYHQSWWDIVDFRICPLHSVRIEHETAAGDRIKWWFPSLESAPDGEYLARPQPRAEELDGFEWYVLSRLGVVARAECPILDSAPLHEVIDACAMVGRLVSNPWTTKTPRAAPGHCRRGFETLRGSATDVEAAFVHWLEEHVSQDERNRGVKNAYGWFRRAALWSDVDIASRRAFASVGRIGRQNLKIELPHQEFTIKEAAGEFGADVRGLRRLAQQAGLVPKDATAASRAFLSRERVDELHAVARDLISVSDAASRLGCSQQCVRKLAKSGAISAFNNTRLFGAAGHGLALRGSEIDSFAQSIRDVTCTDGSGQVHRIGYLARQIGWTDAQIVEAVLAGKMSVCRVDRRRKGISAWQFEAVVHKKPFRRQVGDREIRRIEAAELMGYQPEVVTILVDANLIKTRKGEDGRVYLDRDSFEAFHRKYVNAKLYLDRLGCREDQLEARLLELGILRRHARLPTRNKVYIVERKSMERAIGSLAHGGDPAIWPRFREELANVCPSFVLPASMGGRDVKAYTATRVTYVELLRDGRDLIVRKTFRKGAHREWAVFVANQWQIREEWSVFTWSKKTARESVTAEFRISTDWDVEAAAVALRSLYMHFKNPRKLPKR
;
A
#
# COMPACT_ATOMS: atom_id res chain seq x y z
N MET A 1 61.74 -33.14 9.03
CA MET A 1 63.08 -32.54 8.99
C MET A 1 63.82 -32.98 10.23
N ASN A 2 64.99 -33.62 10.06
CA ASN A 2 65.75 -34.31 11.10
C ASN A 2 66.33 -33.34 12.14
N LEU A 3 65.86 -33.41 13.39
CA LEU A 3 66.36 -32.65 14.55
C LEU A 3 67.60 -33.28 15.21
N SER A 4 68.20 -34.32 14.61
CA SER A 4 69.15 -35.19 15.31
C SER A 4 70.65 -34.86 15.16
N ILE A 5 71.04 -33.76 14.50
CA ILE A 5 72.47 -33.42 14.30
C ILE A 5 72.70 -31.90 14.43
N ARG A 6 72.53 -31.32 15.63
CA ARG A 6 73.09 -30.01 16.00
C ARG A 6 73.61 -29.98 17.46
N GLN A 7 73.95 -31.13 18.02
CA GLN A 7 74.57 -31.19 19.36
C GLN A 7 76.06 -30.83 19.25
N GLY A 8 76.41 -29.60 19.63
CA GLY A 8 77.80 -29.25 19.95
C GLY A 8 78.26 -27.84 19.59
N ARG A 9 77.52 -27.09 18.76
CA ARG A 9 77.90 -25.71 18.40
C ARG A 9 76.83 -24.75 18.88
N LEU A 10 77.13 -24.01 19.95
CA LEU A 10 76.28 -22.91 20.37
C LEU A 10 76.31 -21.83 19.28
N PRO A 11 75.16 -21.26 18.90
CA PRO A 11 75.05 -20.42 17.71
C PRO A 11 75.78 -19.08 17.85
N PHE A 12 76.09 -18.64 19.07
CA PHE A 12 76.78 -17.38 19.35
C PHE A 12 78.02 -17.62 20.21
N ALA A 13 79.04 -16.77 20.04
CA ALA A 13 80.27 -16.80 20.82
C ALA A 13 80.07 -16.35 22.28
N SER A 14 79.04 -15.54 22.55
CA SER A 14 78.63 -15.07 23.87
C SER A 14 77.12 -14.81 23.89
N TRP A 15 76.51 -14.95 25.06
CA TRP A 15 75.11 -14.58 25.34
C TRP A 15 75.00 -14.01 26.77
N GLN A 16 76.09 -13.40 27.27
CA GLN A 16 76.14 -12.80 28.60
C GLN A 16 75.12 -11.67 28.74
N THR A 17 74.91 -10.92 27.67
CA THR A 17 73.87 -9.92 27.60
C THR A 17 72.50 -10.57 27.54
N LYS A 18 71.66 -10.23 28.51
CA LYS A 18 70.30 -10.77 28.64
C LYS A 18 69.33 -9.94 27.79
N PRO A 19 68.26 -10.57 27.25
CA PRO A 19 67.19 -9.84 26.59
C PRO A 19 66.63 -8.71 27.47
N GLY A 20 66.48 -7.53 26.88
CA GLY A 20 65.81 -6.37 27.48
C GLY A 20 64.31 -6.61 27.63
N GLU A 21 63.66 -5.77 28.44
CA GLU A 21 62.20 -5.80 28.55
C GLU A 21 61.57 -5.32 27.25
N GLY A 22 60.60 -6.07 26.70
CA GLY A 22 60.00 -5.71 25.43
C GLY A 22 60.83 -6.10 24.19
N GLU A 23 62.03 -6.65 24.36
CA GLU A 23 62.94 -6.96 23.25
C GLU A 23 62.48 -8.22 22.48
N PRO A 24 62.22 -8.13 21.17
CA PRO A 24 61.85 -9.28 20.35
C PRO A 24 63.08 -10.10 19.95
N ALA A 25 62.86 -11.35 19.53
CA ALA A 25 63.91 -12.27 19.09
C ALA A 25 64.85 -11.67 18.03
N HIS A 26 64.34 -10.95 17.04
CA HIS A 26 65.20 -10.36 15.99
C HIS A 26 66.05 -9.18 16.48
N GLY A 27 65.57 -8.44 17.49
CA GLY A 27 66.34 -7.38 18.14
C GLY A 27 67.48 -7.98 18.96
N TYR A 28 67.15 -8.98 19.79
CA TYR A 28 68.13 -9.69 20.59
C TYR A 28 69.16 -10.43 19.74
N PHE A 29 68.72 -11.10 18.68
CA PHE A 29 69.58 -11.76 17.71
C PHE A 29 70.58 -10.78 17.08
N ALA A 30 70.11 -9.62 16.60
CA ALA A 30 70.99 -8.62 16.00
C ALA A 30 72.03 -8.10 17.00
N ARG A 31 71.65 -7.93 18.27
CA ARG A 31 72.54 -7.49 19.35
C ARG A 31 73.62 -8.53 19.69
N LEU A 32 73.25 -9.82 19.79
CA LEU A 32 74.21 -10.92 19.98
C LEU A 32 75.20 -11.03 18.81
N VAL A 33 74.73 -10.83 17.57
CA VAL A 33 75.60 -10.76 16.39
C VAL A 33 76.60 -9.59 16.49
N GLY A 34 76.14 -8.44 16.98
CA GLY A 34 76.98 -7.27 17.20
C GLY A 34 78.07 -7.52 18.26
N GLU A 35 77.72 -8.20 19.36
CA GLU A 35 78.69 -8.61 20.39
C GLU A 35 79.73 -9.60 19.87
N GLY A 36 79.35 -10.42 18.89
CA GLY A 36 80.26 -11.30 18.15
C GLY A 36 81.10 -10.59 17.09
N TYR A 37 81.07 -9.25 17.03
CA TYR A 37 81.77 -8.40 16.05
C TYR A 37 81.48 -8.72 14.58
N GLN A 38 80.31 -9.30 14.29
CA GLN A 38 79.90 -9.53 12.92
C GLN A 38 79.23 -8.30 12.32
N ALA A 39 79.46 -8.04 11.03
CA ALA A 39 78.95 -6.84 10.35
C ALA A 39 77.47 -6.92 9.95
N SER A 40 76.85 -8.11 9.97
CA SER A 40 75.47 -8.30 9.51
C SER A 40 74.77 -9.50 10.15
N ALA A 41 73.65 -9.25 10.81
CA ALA A 41 72.80 -10.30 11.35
C ALA A 41 72.12 -11.13 10.24
N ARG A 42 71.97 -10.58 9.04
CA ARG A 42 71.48 -11.32 7.88
C ARG A 42 72.50 -12.37 7.43
N VAL A 43 73.78 -12.01 7.39
CA VAL A 43 74.85 -12.95 7.02
C VAL A 43 74.94 -14.05 8.09
N HIS A 44 74.95 -13.67 9.38
CA HIS A 44 74.92 -14.63 10.48
C HIS A 44 73.75 -15.60 10.41
N ALA A 45 72.53 -15.08 10.17
CA ALA A 45 71.34 -15.90 10.04
C ALA A 45 71.48 -16.93 8.91
N ASN A 46 72.04 -16.54 7.77
CA ASN A 46 72.28 -17.47 6.66
C ASN A 46 73.36 -18.52 7.01
N GLU A 47 74.41 -18.16 7.75
CA GLU A 47 75.43 -19.09 8.25
C GLU A 47 74.82 -20.14 9.20
N MET A 48 73.77 -19.77 9.92
CA MET A 48 72.97 -20.65 10.76
C MET A 48 71.86 -21.43 10.00
N GLU A 49 71.84 -21.34 8.67
CA GLU A 49 70.82 -21.90 7.78
C GLU A 49 69.39 -21.36 8.01
N LEU A 50 69.28 -20.14 8.58
CA LEU A 50 68.04 -19.40 8.73
C LEU A 50 67.81 -18.47 7.54
N ASN A 51 66.57 -18.07 7.28
CA ASN A 51 66.27 -17.14 6.21
C ASN A 51 66.63 -15.68 6.57
N GLY A 52 67.87 -15.28 6.31
CA GLY A 52 68.33 -13.91 6.55
C GLY A 52 67.78 -12.87 5.56
N ARG A 53 67.22 -13.27 4.41
CA ARG A 53 66.65 -12.33 3.40
C ARG A 53 65.22 -11.94 3.75
N ASN A 54 64.39 -12.91 4.10
CA ASN A 54 62.99 -12.73 4.50
C ASN A 54 62.86 -13.28 5.91
N ILE A 55 63.01 -12.39 6.90
CA ILE A 55 63.07 -12.78 8.30
C ILE A 55 61.85 -13.62 8.72
N VAL A 56 62.11 -14.84 9.19
CA VAL A 56 61.10 -15.72 9.79
C VAL A 56 61.30 -15.70 11.29
N LEU A 57 60.53 -14.85 11.99
CA LEU A 57 60.71 -14.59 13.43
C LEU A 57 60.62 -15.85 14.29
N ARG A 58 59.83 -16.84 13.88
CA ARG A 58 59.72 -18.14 14.57
C ARG A 58 61.02 -18.94 14.52
N GLU A 59 61.72 -18.93 13.39
CA GLU A 59 63.00 -19.63 13.24
C GLU A 59 64.06 -19.01 14.15
N ILE A 60 64.18 -17.68 14.12
CA ILE A 60 65.11 -16.94 15.00
C ILE A 60 64.78 -17.18 16.48
N LEU A 61 63.50 -17.11 16.86
CA LEU A 61 63.07 -17.38 18.23
C LEU A 61 63.46 -18.80 18.66
N ASN A 62 63.19 -19.81 17.84
CA ASN A 62 63.52 -21.20 18.16
C ASN A 62 65.02 -21.39 18.41
N GLU A 63 65.88 -20.79 17.59
CA GLU A 63 67.33 -20.87 17.77
C GLU A 63 67.79 -20.18 19.06
N LEU A 64 67.23 -19.01 19.38
CA LEU A 64 67.55 -18.31 20.63
C LEU A 64 67.09 -19.09 21.87
N LEU A 65 66.01 -19.85 21.79
CA LEU A 65 65.51 -20.67 22.89
C LEU A 65 66.40 -21.88 23.20
N LEU A 66 67.30 -22.27 22.28
CA LEU A 66 68.33 -23.29 22.52
C LEU A 66 69.46 -22.79 23.42
N LEU A 67 69.62 -21.47 23.57
CA LEU A 67 70.62 -20.89 24.45
C LEU A 67 70.33 -21.21 25.92
N PRO A 68 71.36 -21.34 26.78
CA PRO A 68 71.20 -21.57 28.21
C PRO A 68 70.83 -20.27 28.94
N LEU A 69 69.73 -19.64 28.51
CA LEU A 69 69.15 -18.46 29.13
C LEU A 69 68.25 -18.87 30.32
N PRO A 70 68.16 -18.02 31.36
CA PRO A 70 67.13 -18.17 32.39
C PRO A 70 65.71 -18.25 31.79
N GLU A 71 64.85 -19.05 32.42
CA GLU A 71 63.51 -19.35 31.89
C GLU A 71 62.63 -18.09 31.78
N ASP A 72 62.74 -17.14 32.71
CA ASP A 72 62.06 -15.84 32.64
C ASP A 72 62.45 -15.06 31.37
N ARG A 73 63.71 -15.17 30.93
CA ARG A 73 64.20 -14.52 29.72
C ARG A 73 63.73 -15.22 28.46
N LYS A 74 63.66 -16.55 28.47
CA LYS A 74 63.03 -17.33 27.38
C LYS A 74 61.56 -16.95 27.21
N GLN A 75 60.82 -16.89 28.32
CA GLN A 75 59.42 -16.47 28.32
C GLN A 75 59.26 -15.02 27.85
N SER A 76 60.16 -14.12 28.23
CA SER A 76 60.19 -12.75 27.72
C SER A 76 60.35 -12.71 26.20
N LEU A 77 61.30 -13.45 25.63
CA LEU A 77 61.49 -13.54 24.18
C LEU A 77 60.26 -14.11 23.46
N VAL A 78 59.63 -15.15 24.02
CA VAL A 78 58.38 -15.71 23.47
C VAL A 78 57.26 -14.68 23.49
N ARG A 79 57.09 -13.94 24.60
CA ARG A 79 56.06 -12.92 24.76
C ARG A 79 56.23 -11.76 23.77
N TRP A 80 57.45 -11.27 23.59
CA TRP A 80 57.74 -10.06 22.82
C TRP A 80 58.06 -10.29 21.35
N THR A 81 58.14 -11.53 20.89
CA THR A 81 58.39 -11.81 19.47
C THR A 81 57.07 -11.93 18.70
N PRO A 82 56.82 -11.07 17.69
CA PRO A 82 55.58 -11.12 16.90
C PRO A 82 55.55 -12.29 15.91
N VAL A 83 55.17 -13.47 16.39
CA VAL A 83 55.20 -14.72 15.60
C VAL A 83 53.96 -14.82 14.71
N TRP A 84 54.16 -15.16 13.43
CA TRP A 84 53.07 -15.44 12.49
C TRP A 84 52.45 -16.81 12.76
N ASP A 85 51.11 -16.87 12.87
CA ASP A 85 50.33 -18.10 13.10
C ASP A 85 49.67 -18.65 11.81
N GLY A 86 49.83 -17.96 10.68
CA GLY A 86 49.14 -18.26 9.42
C GLY A 86 48.16 -17.16 8.99
N LYS A 87 47.64 -16.38 9.94
CA LYS A 87 46.64 -15.32 9.70
C LYS A 87 47.00 -13.98 10.34
N PHE A 88 47.61 -14.01 11.53
CA PHE A 88 48.01 -12.84 12.30
C PHE A 88 49.43 -12.99 12.86
N HIS A 89 50.03 -11.87 13.24
CA HIS A 89 51.16 -11.84 14.16
C HIS A 89 50.62 -11.82 15.59
N CYS A 90 51.04 -12.76 16.42
CA CYS A 90 50.72 -12.80 17.84
C CYS A 90 51.83 -12.11 18.63
N LEU A 91 51.48 -11.07 19.41
CA LEU A 91 52.43 -10.31 20.22
C LEU A 91 51.83 -10.08 21.61
N ALA A 92 52.48 -10.57 22.67
CA ALA A 92 52.05 -10.43 24.05
C ALA A 92 50.55 -10.78 24.31
N GLY A 93 50.02 -11.78 23.61
CA GLY A 93 48.61 -12.20 23.69
C GLY A 93 47.66 -11.43 22.77
N GLU A 94 48.12 -10.33 22.14
CA GLU A 94 47.37 -9.57 21.15
C GLU A 94 47.63 -10.05 19.72
N THR A 95 46.75 -9.66 18.80
CA THR A 95 46.85 -10.03 17.38
C THR A 95 47.01 -8.79 16.51
N LEU A 96 47.91 -8.88 15.52
CA LEU A 96 48.25 -7.83 14.56
C LEU A 96 48.15 -8.36 13.12
N ARG A 97 47.62 -7.57 12.18
CA ARG A 97 47.61 -7.94 10.75
C ARG A 97 49.01 -7.76 10.17
N LYS A 98 49.32 -8.53 9.12
CA LYS A 98 50.59 -8.41 8.37
C LYS A 98 50.94 -6.97 7.95
N ARG A 99 49.93 -6.16 7.58
CA ARG A 99 50.13 -4.75 7.16
C ARG A 99 50.41 -3.78 8.31
N GLN A 100 50.13 -4.19 9.54
CA GLN A 100 50.27 -3.36 10.74
C GLN A 100 51.64 -3.53 11.40
N VAL A 101 52.43 -4.50 10.95
CA VAL A 101 53.79 -4.74 11.43
C VAL A 101 54.80 -4.61 10.29
N SER A 102 55.98 -4.09 10.60
CA SER A 102 57.08 -3.99 9.66
C SER A 102 58.41 -4.27 10.35
N PHE A 103 59.06 -5.35 9.95
CA PHE A 103 60.37 -5.76 10.45
C PHE A 103 61.52 -5.37 9.51
N TYR A 104 61.26 -4.66 8.41
CA TYR A 104 62.28 -4.46 7.37
C TYR A 104 63.26 -3.34 7.71
N ASN A 105 62.72 -2.15 8.02
CA ASN A 105 63.51 -1.03 8.52
C ASN A 105 63.31 -0.97 10.03
N ARG A 106 64.42 -0.90 10.76
CA ARG A 106 64.42 -0.71 12.20
C ARG A 106 63.84 0.65 12.51
N ARG A 107 62.90 0.66 13.45
CA ARG A 107 62.27 1.86 14.00
C ARG A 107 62.74 2.02 15.43
N PHE A 108 62.96 3.25 15.89
CA PHE A 108 63.54 3.45 17.22
C PHE A 108 63.15 4.79 17.85
N CYS A 109 63.18 4.82 19.18
CA CYS A 109 63.19 6.03 19.98
C CYS A 109 64.62 6.27 20.48
N ARG A 110 65.22 7.42 20.14
CA ARG A 110 66.58 7.75 20.56
C ARG A 110 66.75 7.82 22.08
N ALA A 111 65.72 8.29 22.78
CA ALA A 111 65.71 8.37 24.23
C ALA A 111 65.63 6.99 24.88
N CYS A 112 64.79 6.08 24.38
CA CYS A 112 64.78 4.69 24.82
C CYS A 112 66.12 3.99 24.58
N LEU A 113 66.77 4.23 23.42
CA LEU A 113 68.09 3.67 23.16
C LEU A 113 69.16 4.19 24.14
N ALA A 114 69.02 5.43 24.62
CA ALA A 114 69.89 5.98 25.66
C ALA A 114 69.62 5.37 27.05
N GLU A 115 68.39 4.93 27.34
CA GLU A 115 68.06 4.18 28.55
C GLU A 115 68.56 2.72 28.47
N GLY A 116 68.51 2.12 27.27
CA GLY A 116 69.03 0.79 27.01
C GLY A 116 69.13 0.51 25.51
N PRO A 117 70.31 0.09 24.99
CA PRO A 117 70.54 -0.08 23.56
C PRO A 117 69.96 -1.41 23.03
N TYR A 118 68.65 -1.61 23.18
CA TYR A 118 67.92 -2.76 22.66
C TYR A 118 66.67 -2.32 21.86
N HIS A 119 66.24 -3.14 20.90
CA HIS A 119 65.06 -2.88 20.08
C HIS A 119 63.79 -3.23 20.85
N GLN A 120 62.72 -2.43 20.74
CA GLN A 120 61.44 -2.71 21.39
C GLN A 120 60.42 -3.24 20.38
N SER A 121 59.71 -4.31 20.73
CA SER A 121 58.76 -5.01 19.84
C SER A 121 57.62 -4.13 19.32
N TRP A 122 57.13 -3.19 20.12
CA TRP A 122 56.06 -2.26 19.69
C TRP A 122 56.54 -1.22 18.67
N TRP A 123 57.85 -1.01 18.49
CA TRP A 123 58.36 -0.17 17.41
C TRP A 123 58.08 -0.76 16.03
N ASP A 124 57.86 -2.07 15.94
CA ASP A 124 57.52 -2.74 14.67
C ASP A 124 56.07 -2.47 14.24
N ILE A 125 55.21 -1.97 15.14
CA ILE A 125 53.81 -1.62 14.84
C ILE A 125 53.78 -0.33 14.03
N VAL A 126 53.43 -0.40 12.75
CA VAL A 126 53.53 0.69 11.76
C VAL A 126 52.85 1.99 12.21
N ASP A 127 51.70 1.90 12.88
CA ASP A 127 50.95 3.06 13.34
C ASP A 127 51.38 3.59 14.72
N PHE A 128 52.26 2.88 15.44
CA PHE A 128 52.90 3.35 16.67
C PHE A 128 53.99 4.37 16.32
N ARG A 129 53.68 5.67 16.36
CA ARG A 129 54.54 6.71 15.75
C ARG A 129 55.17 7.64 16.77
N ILE A 130 54.65 7.70 17.98
CA ILE A 130 55.18 8.52 19.07
C ILE A 130 55.54 7.59 20.23
N CYS A 131 56.74 7.72 20.77
CA CYS A 131 57.11 7.04 22.00
C CYS A 131 56.27 7.64 23.14
N PRO A 132 55.40 6.87 23.81
CA PRO A 132 54.55 7.41 24.86
C PRO A 132 55.31 7.63 26.17
N LEU A 133 56.55 7.14 26.31
CA LEU A 133 57.39 7.34 27.49
C LEU A 133 58.21 8.65 27.42
N HIS A 134 58.55 9.11 26.21
CA HIS A 134 59.40 10.29 25.98
C HIS A 134 58.71 11.38 25.15
N SER A 135 57.48 11.14 24.69
CA SER A 135 56.72 12.05 23.83
C SER A 135 57.46 12.51 22.56
N VAL A 136 58.29 11.63 21.99
CA VAL A 136 59.04 11.90 20.75
C VAL A 136 58.64 10.97 19.62
N ARG A 137 58.84 11.43 18.38
CA ARG A 137 58.55 10.62 17.20
C ARG A 137 59.47 9.38 17.15
N ILE A 138 58.88 8.23 16.82
CA ILE A 138 59.61 7.03 16.45
C ILE A 138 60.26 7.25 15.08
N GLU A 139 61.58 7.22 15.07
CA GLU A 139 62.41 7.39 13.88
C GLU A 139 62.59 6.07 13.14
N HIS A 140 62.97 6.15 11.88
CA HIS A 140 63.31 5.00 11.03
C HIS A 140 64.39 5.33 10.00
N GLU A 141 64.96 6.53 10.12
CA GLU A 141 65.94 7.14 9.24
C GLU A 141 66.98 7.84 10.12
N THR A 142 68.24 7.85 9.69
CA THR A 142 69.33 8.60 10.31
C THR A 142 69.17 10.10 10.02
N ALA A 143 70.02 10.93 10.62
CA ALA A 143 70.09 12.35 10.29
C ALA A 143 70.43 12.60 8.80
N ALA A 144 71.14 11.67 8.16
CA ALA A 144 71.43 11.68 6.73
C ALA A 144 70.26 11.21 5.84
N GLY A 145 69.17 10.71 6.45
CA GLY A 145 68.00 10.17 5.75
C GLY A 145 68.10 8.68 5.42
N ASP A 146 69.16 7.99 5.86
CA ASP A 146 69.37 6.58 5.56
C ASP A 146 68.53 5.67 6.47
N ARG A 147 67.91 4.64 5.87
CA ARG A 147 67.09 3.69 6.62
C ARG A 147 67.93 2.57 7.21
N ILE A 148 67.88 2.44 8.53
CA ILE A 148 68.53 1.34 9.24
C ILE A 148 67.73 0.07 9.01
N LYS A 149 68.40 -0.99 8.56
CA LYS A 149 67.77 -2.29 8.31
C LYS A 149 67.79 -3.13 9.59
N TRP A 150 66.83 -4.05 9.74
CA TRP A 150 66.78 -4.90 10.94
C TRP A 150 68.07 -5.70 11.17
N TRP A 151 68.76 -6.06 10.09
CA TRP A 151 69.97 -6.87 10.13
C TRP A 151 71.23 -6.10 10.50
N PHE A 152 71.16 -4.78 10.70
CA PHE A 152 72.31 -4.01 11.13
C PHE A 152 72.62 -4.28 12.62
N PRO A 153 73.77 -4.84 13.00
CA PRO A 153 73.94 -5.42 14.34
C PRO A 153 74.01 -4.40 15.49
N SER A 154 74.52 -3.18 15.25
CA SER A 154 74.60 -2.15 16.30
C SER A 154 73.26 -1.44 16.50
N LEU A 155 72.93 -1.15 17.77
CA LEU A 155 71.78 -0.34 18.19
C LEU A 155 72.20 1.03 18.75
N GLU A 156 73.49 1.23 18.98
CA GLU A 156 74.07 2.48 19.48
C GLU A 156 74.49 3.40 18.34
N SER A 157 74.92 2.82 17.23
CA SER A 157 75.35 3.55 16.04
C SER A 157 74.51 3.17 14.82
N ALA A 158 74.53 4.01 13.80
CA ALA A 158 74.02 3.72 12.47
C ALA A 158 75.14 3.28 11.52
N PRO A 159 74.82 2.75 10.32
CA PRO A 159 75.83 2.34 9.34
C PRO A 159 76.77 3.47 8.88
N ASP A 160 76.32 4.72 8.95
CA ASP A 160 77.09 5.93 8.62
C ASP A 160 77.96 6.43 9.81
N GLY A 161 77.93 5.71 10.95
CA GLY A 161 78.65 6.08 12.16
C GLY A 161 77.90 7.06 13.06
N GLU A 162 76.68 7.48 12.72
CA GLU A 162 75.88 8.35 13.59
C GLU A 162 75.57 7.64 14.92
N TYR A 163 75.81 8.31 16.04
CA TYR A 163 75.36 7.83 17.35
C TYR A 163 73.85 8.04 17.51
N LEU A 164 73.09 6.95 17.66
CA LEU A 164 71.64 6.95 17.67
C LEU A 164 71.04 7.39 18.99
N ALA A 165 71.63 6.95 20.10
CA ALA A 165 71.11 7.22 21.44
C ALA A 165 71.22 8.71 21.79
N ARG A 166 70.11 9.30 22.26
CA ARG A 166 70.05 10.69 22.70
C ARG A 166 69.23 10.77 23.98
N PRO A 167 69.85 11.01 25.15
CA PRO A 167 69.13 11.13 26.41
C PRO A 167 68.06 12.22 26.34
N GLN A 168 66.86 11.91 26.84
CA GLN A 168 65.78 12.86 27.00
C GLN A 168 64.97 12.49 28.24
N PRO A 169 64.45 13.47 29.01
CA PRO A 169 63.57 13.18 30.14
C PRO A 169 62.35 12.38 29.70
N ARG A 170 61.88 11.47 30.57
CA ARG A 170 60.58 10.84 30.39
C ARG A 170 59.49 11.91 30.47
N ALA A 171 58.57 11.87 29.52
CA ALA A 171 57.42 12.75 29.39
C ALA A 171 56.26 11.85 28.99
N GLU A 172 55.65 11.20 29.99
CA GLU A 172 54.66 10.16 29.78
C GLU A 172 53.35 10.74 29.24
N GLU A 173 52.90 10.22 28.10
CA GLU A 173 51.65 10.63 27.46
C GLU A 173 50.56 9.59 27.71
N LEU A 174 49.96 9.65 28.90
CA LEU A 174 49.08 8.60 29.45
C LEU A 174 47.78 8.38 28.64
N ASP A 175 47.34 9.38 27.89
CA ASP A 175 46.04 9.35 27.20
C ASP A 175 46.15 9.19 25.67
N GLY A 176 47.35 8.85 25.19
CA GLY A 176 47.66 8.70 23.78
C GLY A 176 47.37 7.30 23.22
N PHE A 177 47.24 7.21 21.89
CA PHE A 177 47.07 5.92 21.20
C PHE A 177 48.22 4.95 21.51
N GLU A 178 49.46 5.45 21.52
CA GLU A 178 50.62 4.62 21.77
C GLU A 178 50.68 4.11 23.22
N TRP A 179 50.25 4.92 24.19
CA TRP A 179 50.11 4.45 25.57
C TRP A 179 49.04 3.36 25.69
N TYR A 180 47.90 3.54 25.02
CA TYR A 180 46.87 2.51 24.95
C TYR A 180 47.41 1.19 24.38
N VAL A 181 48.18 1.24 23.29
CA VAL A 181 48.84 0.05 22.72
C VAL A 181 49.77 -0.61 23.73
N LEU A 182 50.63 0.15 24.43
CA LEU A 182 51.50 -0.40 25.47
C LEU A 182 50.71 -1.03 26.62
N SER A 183 49.60 -0.43 27.00
CA SER A 183 48.73 -0.92 28.07
C SER A 183 48.08 -2.26 27.70
N ARG A 184 47.67 -2.41 26.43
CA ARG A 184 47.13 -3.68 25.86
C ARG A 184 48.18 -4.78 25.81
N LEU A 185 49.44 -4.43 25.52
CA LEU A 185 50.56 -5.36 25.54
C LEU A 185 51.07 -5.69 26.96
N GLY A 186 50.53 -5.02 27.99
CA GLY A 186 50.91 -5.19 29.38
C GLY A 186 52.33 -4.69 29.70
N VAL A 187 52.77 -3.62 29.03
CA VAL A 187 54.03 -2.90 29.31
C VAL A 187 53.82 -1.83 30.38
N VAL A 188 52.69 -1.12 30.31
CA VAL A 188 52.31 -0.06 31.24
C VAL A 188 50.98 -0.38 31.90
N ALA A 189 50.57 0.42 32.88
CA ALA A 189 49.27 0.28 33.54
C ALA A 189 48.13 0.31 32.51
N ARG A 190 47.12 -0.56 32.72
CA ARG A 190 46.00 -0.72 31.80
C ARG A 190 45.20 0.58 31.69
N ALA A 191 45.06 1.12 30.48
CA ALA A 191 44.17 2.22 30.19
C ALA A 191 42.79 1.67 29.81
N GLU A 192 41.73 2.16 30.48
CA GLU A 192 40.36 1.77 30.15
C GLU A 192 39.87 2.56 28.94
N CYS A 193 39.42 1.85 27.91
CA CYS A 193 38.77 2.42 26.73
C CYS A 193 37.56 1.52 26.43
N PRO A 194 36.39 1.78 27.04
CA PRO A 194 35.27 0.83 27.08
C PRO A 194 34.85 0.26 25.73
N ILE A 195 34.90 1.08 24.68
CA ILE A 195 34.61 0.66 23.31
C ILE A 195 35.76 -0.18 22.74
N LEU A 196 37.01 0.23 22.88
CA LEU A 196 38.13 -0.43 22.21
C LEU A 196 38.57 -1.72 22.91
N ASP A 197 38.29 -1.87 24.21
CA ASP A 197 38.78 -2.96 25.04
C ASP A 197 38.16 -4.33 24.72
N SER A 198 36.97 -4.34 24.12
CA SER A 198 36.32 -5.58 23.67
C SER A 198 36.87 -6.09 22.33
N ALA A 199 37.58 -5.23 21.58
CA ALA A 199 38.11 -5.55 20.27
C ALA A 199 39.57 -6.07 20.35
N PRO A 200 39.97 -7.03 19.50
CA PRO A 200 41.38 -7.40 19.37
C PRO A 200 42.20 -6.22 18.82
N LEU A 201 43.47 -6.10 19.22
CA LEU A 201 44.29 -4.93 18.91
C LEU A 201 44.35 -4.59 17.41
N HIS A 202 44.40 -5.58 16.51
CA HIS A 202 44.40 -5.31 15.08
C HIS A 202 43.12 -4.60 14.58
N GLU A 203 41.95 -4.91 15.13
CA GLU A 203 40.70 -4.23 14.78
C GLU A 203 40.69 -2.81 15.35
N VAL A 204 41.26 -2.60 16.54
CA VAL A 204 41.43 -1.27 17.14
C VAL A 204 42.27 -0.37 16.23
N ILE A 205 43.44 -0.85 15.79
CA ILE A 205 44.33 -0.08 14.90
C ILE A 205 43.61 0.28 13.60
N ASP A 206 42.90 -0.68 12.99
CA ASP A 206 42.16 -0.44 11.75
C ASP A 206 41.01 0.55 11.95
N ALA A 207 40.24 0.42 13.04
CA ALA A 207 39.15 1.33 13.39
C ALA A 207 39.66 2.76 13.62
N CYS A 208 40.70 2.92 14.43
CA CYS A 208 41.36 4.21 14.67
C CYS A 208 41.88 4.82 13.36
N ALA A 209 42.54 4.04 12.50
CA ALA A 209 43.03 4.55 11.22
C ALA A 209 41.90 4.97 10.26
N MET A 210 40.77 4.25 10.26
CA MET A 210 39.61 4.59 9.41
C MET A 210 38.82 5.78 9.95
N VAL A 211 38.52 5.80 11.25
CA VAL A 211 37.79 6.90 11.91
C VAL A 211 38.61 8.17 11.86
N GLY A 212 39.91 8.11 12.16
CA GLY A 212 40.80 9.25 12.05
C GLY A 212 40.83 9.83 10.64
N ARG A 213 40.88 8.97 9.62
CA ARG A 213 40.80 9.42 8.23
C ARG A 213 39.45 10.06 7.91
N LEU A 214 38.34 9.58 8.48
CA LEU A 214 37.03 10.22 8.33
C LEU A 214 37.05 11.62 8.94
N VAL A 215 37.39 11.74 10.22
CA VAL A 215 37.27 13.00 10.97
C VAL A 215 38.33 14.03 10.61
N SER A 216 39.45 13.62 9.99
CA SER A 216 40.49 14.54 9.49
C SER A 216 40.25 15.04 8.07
N ASN A 217 39.17 14.63 7.38
CA ASN A 217 38.93 15.00 5.99
C ASN A 217 37.49 15.49 5.79
N PRO A 218 37.26 16.40 4.83
CA PRO A 218 35.90 16.76 4.43
C PRO A 218 35.16 15.57 3.83
N TRP A 219 33.84 15.68 3.75
CA TRP A 219 33.01 14.65 3.13
C TRP A 219 33.43 14.37 1.68
N THR A 220 33.57 13.08 1.34
CA THR A 220 33.92 12.64 0.00
C THR A 220 33.45 11.20 -0.25
N THR A 221 33.23 10.86 -1.52
CA THR A 221 32.90 9.49 -1.94
C THR A 221 34.13 8.66 -2.25
N LYS A 222 35.31 9.27 -2.41
CA LYS A 222 36.58 8.60 -2.66
C LYS A 222 37.39 8.50 -1.37
N THR A 223 38.01 7.34 -1.12
CA THR A 223 38.83 7.13 0.08
C THR A 223 40.03 8.08 0.08
N PRO A 224 40.18 8.97 1.07
CA PRO A 224 41.35 9.84 1.18
C PRO A 224 42.64 9.03 1.33
N ARG A 225 43.78 9.63 0.97
CA ARG A 225 45.09 9.03 1.22
C ARG A 225 45.32 8.88 2.72
N ALA A 226 45.96 7.79 3.14
CA ALA A 226 46.39 7.64 4.52
C ALA A 226 47.48 8.67 4.83
N ALA A 227 47.30 9.47 5.88
CA ALA A 227 48.29 10.42 6.36
C ALA A 227 48.83 9.99 7.75
N PRO A 228 50.06 10.38 8.10
CA PRO A 228 50.54 10.30 9.48
C PRO A 228 49.55 10.95 10.44
N GLY A 229 49.33 10.35 11.61
CA GLY A 229 48.48 10.92 12.67
C GLY A 229 46.99 10.54 12.60
N HIS A 230 46.49 9.99 11.48
CA HIS A 230 45.11 9.52 11.41
C HIS A 230 44.79 8.51 12.52
N CYS A 231 45.67 7.53 12.79
CA CYS A 231 45.41 6.53 13.84
C CYS A 231 45.21 7.20 15.22
N ARG A 232 46.06 8.16 15.57
CA ARG A 232 45.95 8.91 16.83
C ARG A 232 44.68 9.74 16.91
N ARG A 233 44.32 10.45 15.82
CA ARG A 233 43.07 11.23 15.76
C ARG A 233 41.83 10.34 15.87
N GLY A 234 41.86 9.15 15.27
CA GLY A 234 40.79 8.18 15.43
C GLY A 234 40.71 7.62 16.84
N PHE A 235 41.84 7.36 17.48
CA PHE A 235 41.86 6.96 18.90
C PHE A 235 41.28 8.05 19.81
N GLU A 236 41.66 9.33 19.62
CA GLU A 236 41.06 10.46 20.34
C GLU A 236 39.53 10.49 20.20
N THR A 237 39.03 10.13 19.02
CA THR A 237 37.59 10.05 18.73
C THR A 237 36.93 8.85 19.41
N LEU A 238 37.65 7.72 19.55
CA LEU A 238 37.10 6.42 19.98
C LEU A 238 37.36 6.06 21.44
N ARG A 239 38.23 6.79 22.16
CA ARG A 239 38.65 6.45 23.54
C ARG A 239 37.55 6.67 24.60
N GLY A 240 36.50 7.42 24.28
CA GLY A 240 35.40 7.73 25.19
C GLY A 240 34.37 6.62 25.34
N SER A 241 33.23 6.96 25.95
CA SER A 241 32.05 6.08 26.03
C SER A 241 31.34 5.95 24.68
N ALA A 242 30.44 4.96 24.55
CA ALA A 242 29.62 4.78 23.34
C ALA A 242 28.88 6.07 22.93
N THR A 243 28.38 6.80 23.93
CA THR A 243 27.70 8.08 23.75
C THR A 243 28.64 9.16 23.21
N ASP A 244 29.89 9.22 23.71
CA ASP A 244 30.88 10.20 23.24
C ASP A 244 31.25 9.96 21.77
N VAL A 245 31.40 8.68 21.39
CA VAL A 245 31.66 8.30 20.00
C VAL A 245 30.47 8.62 19.09
N GLU A 246 29.25 8.34 19.54
CA GLU A 246 28.03 8.74 18.82
C GLU A 246 27.98 10.25 18.62
N ALA A 247 28.26 11.04 19.66
CA ALA A 247 28.30 12.50 19.60
C ALA A 247 29.37 13.02 18.63
N ALA A 248 30.55 12.42 18.61
CA ALA A 248 31.61 12.80 17.67
C ALA A 248 31.22 12.53 16.21
N PHE A 249 30.55 11.40 15.94
CA PHE A 249 30.01 11.11 14.60
C PHE A 249 28.88 12.05 14.19
N VAL A 250 27.99 12.41 15.13
CA VAL A 250 26.93 13.41 14.91
C VAL A 250 27.54 14.74 14.52
N HIS A 251 28.49 15.24 15.31
CA HIS A 251 29.17 16.50 15.06
C HIS A 251 29.83 16.52 13.68
N TRP A 252 30.56 15.46 13.32
CA TRP A 252 31.18 15.35 12.00
C TRP A 252 30.16 15.37 10.86
N LEU A 253 29.05 14.63 11.01
CA LEU A 253 27.97 14.59 10.00
C LEU A 253 27.31 15.96 9.81
N GLU A 254 27.06 16.70 10.88
CA GLU A 254 26.43 18.02 10.81
C GLU A 254 27.34 19.07 10.19
N GLU A 255 28.63 19.04 10.51
CA GLU A 255 29.62 19.99 10.02
C GLU A 255 29.99 19.72 8.55
N HIS A 256 30.11 18.46 8.15
CA HIS A 256 30.71 18.11 6.85
C HIS A 256 29.71 17.59 5.81
N VAL A 257 28.46 17.28 6.19
CA VAL A 257 27.50 16.62 5.29
C VAL A 257 26.20 17.39 5.20
N SER A 258 25.84 17.80 3.98
CA SER A 258 24.58 18.49 3.72
C SER A 258 23.37 17.64 4.12
N GLN A 259 22.28 18.31 4.51
CA GLN A 259 21.03 17.62 4.88
C GLN A 259 20.51 16.76 3.72
N ASP A 260 20.71 17.18 2.47
CA ASP A 260 20.29 16.42 1.29
C ASP A 260 21.04 15.09 1.16
N GLU A 261 22.36 15.07 1.38
CA GLU A 261 23.14 13.83 1.39
C GLU A 261 22.77 12.93 2.57
N ARG A 262 22.50 13.51 3.75
CA ARG A 262 21.97 12.78 4.90
C ARG A 262 20.58 12.18 4.62
N ASN A 263 19.74 12.87 3.85
CA ASN A 263 18.42 12.38 3.46
C ASN A 263 18.48 11.24 2.43
N ARG A 264 19.57 11.13 1.67
CA ARG A 264 19.83 10.03 0.72
C ARG A 264 20.28 8.74 1.43
N GLY A 265 20.51 8.78 2.74
CA GLY A 265 20.76 7.60 3.58
C GLY A 265 22.22 7.38 3.96
N VAL A 266 22.44 6.46 4.90
CA VAL A 266 23.72 6.29 5.62
C VAL A 266 24.92 6.06 4.70
N LYS A 267 24.73 5.33 3.59
CA LYS A 267 25.79 5.07 2.60
C LYS A 267 26.27 6.34 1.90
N ASN A 268 25.36 7.26 1.59
CA ASN A 268 25.67 8.52 0.94
C ASN A 268 26.29 9.50 1.95
N ALA A 269 25.69 9.59 3.13
CA ALA A 269 26.13 10.51 4.18
C ALA A 269 27.59 10.28 4.64
N TYR A 270 28.01 9.03 4.76
CA TYR A 270 29.39 8.70 5.14
C TYR A 270 30.30 8.38 3.93
N GLY A 271 29.76 8.37 2.71
CA GLY A 271 30.52 8.18 1.48
C GLY A 271 31.42 6.93 1.49
N TRP A 272 32.73 7.14 1.33
CA TRP A 272 33.71 6.04 1.27
C TRP A 272 33.76 5.20 2.56
N PHE A 273 33.50 5.80 3.72
CA PHE A 273 33.67 5.17 5.03
C PHE A 273 32.73 3.98 5.23
N ARG A 274 31.53 3.99 4.63
CA ARG A 274 30.59 2.85 4.71
C ARG A 274 31.00 1.63 3.92
N ARG A 275 31.99 1.75 3.04
CA ARG A 275 32.59 0.61 2.34
C ARG A 275 33.77 0.02 3.10
N ALA A 276 34.28 0.71 4.12
CA ALA A 276 35.29 0.15 5.00
C ALA A 276 34.68 -0.98 5.82
N ALA A 277 35.43 -2.07 5.98
CA ALA A 277 35.09 -3.10 6.97
C ALA A 277 35.37 -2.51 8.35
N LEU A 278 34.33 -2.02 9.00
CA LEU A 278 34.41 -1.49 10.36
C LEU A 278 34.12 -2.61 11.36
N TRP A 279 34.82 -2.54 12.49
CA TRP A 279 34.47 -3.34 13.65
C TRP A 279 33.06 -2.99 14.15
N SER A 280 32.38 -3.97 14.77
CA SER A 280 30.94 -3.93 15.02
C SER A 280 30.52 -2.71 15.81
N ASP A 281 31.16 -2.41 16.94
CA ASP A 281 30.61 -1.40 17.85
C ASP A 281 30.80 0.01 17.30
N VAL A 282 31.88 0.23 16.53
CA VAL A 282 32.08 1.46 15.74
C VAL A 282 31.05 1.57 14.61
N ASP A 283 30.75 0.46 13.91
CA ASP A 283 29.67 0.45 12.90
C ASP A 283 28.32 0.80 13.53
N ILE A 284 28.03 0.25 14.72
CA ILE A 284 26.80 0.50 15.48
C ILE A 284 26.72 1.97 15.91
N ALA A 285 27.77 2.50 16.54
CA ALA A 285 27.83 3.90 16.95
C ALA A 285 27.63 4.85 15.76
N SER A 286 28.29 4.60 14.62
CA SER A 286 28.10 5.41 13.41
C SER A 286 26.66 5.36 12.87
N ARG A 287 25.97 4.22 12.98
CA ARG A 287 24.57 4.10 12.56
C ARG A 287 23.61 4.80 13.50
N ARG A 288 23.85 4.72 14.81
CA ARG A 288 23.07 5.42 15.83
C ARG A 288 23.22 6.93 15.71
N ALA A 289 24.45 7.41 15.55
CA ALA A 289 24.75 8.80 15.22
C ALA A 289 24.03 9.24 13.94
N PHE A 290 24.09 8.45 12.86
CA PHE A 290 23.38 8.81 11.64
C PHE A 290 21.85 8.81 11.78
N ALA A 291 21.28 7.93 12.60
CA ALA A 291 19.84 7.86 12.82
C ALA A 291 19.29 9.11 13.52
N SER A 292 20.11 9.79 14.34
CA SER A 292 19.71 11.04 15.00
C SER A 292 19.73 12.25 14.07
N VAL A 293 20.56 12.26 13.02
CA VAL A 293 20.73 13.43 12.13
C VAL A 293 20.32 13.21 10.67
N GLY A 294 19.89 12.01 10.30
CA GLY A 294 19.63 11.61 8.92
C GLY A 294 18.55 10.55 8.76
N ARG A 295 18.31 10.14 7.50
CA ARG A 295 17.25 9.20 7.14
C ARG A 295 17.76 7.78 6.97
N ILE A 296 17.53 6.94 7.98
CA ILE A 296 17.85 5.51 7.90
C ILE A 296 16.61 4.65 7.70
N GLY A 297 16.71 3.69 6.77
CA GLY A 297 15.64 2.75 6.51
C GLY A 297 15.41 1.80 7.69
N ARG A 298 14.14 1.57 8.05
CA ARG A 298 13.75 0.66 9.14
C ARG A 298 13.90 -0.83 8.84
N GLN A 299 14.12 -1.19 7.58
CA GLN A 299 14.21 -2.59 7.17
C GLN A 299 15.60 -3.16 7.50
N ASN A 300 15.63 -4.29 8.22
CA ASN A 300 16.80 -5.12 8.49
C ASN A 300 17.80 -4.58 9.53
N LEU A 301 17.38 -3.69 10.42
CA LEU A 301 18.20 -3.29 11.56
C LEU A 301 17.89 -4.23 12.74
N LYS A 302 18.88 -5.02 13.16
CA LYS A 302 18.83 -5.82 14.40
C LYS A 302 19.05 -4.96 15.67
N ILE A 303 19.01 -3.65 15.51
CA ILE A 303 19.44 -2.67 16.51
C ILE A 303 18.37 -1.59 16.56
N GLU A 304 17.98 -1.24 17.78
CA GLU A 304 17.07 -0.11 18.03
C GLU A 304 17.82 1.20 17.79
N LEU A 305 17.30 2.02 16.87
CA LEU A 305 17.91 3.31 16.53
C LEU A 305 16.97 4.45 16.92
N PRO A 306 17.50 5.55 17.48
CA PRO A 306 16.72 6.74 17.75
C PRO A 306 16.38 7.40 16.43
N HIS A 307 15.10 7.47 16.09
CA HIS A 307 14.65 8.09 14.85
C HIS A 307 13.85 9.36 15.15
N GLN A 308 14.23 10.48 14.55
CA GLN A 308 13.50 11.74 14.72
C GLN A 308 12.22 11.82 13.87
N GLU A 309 12.23 11.21 12.69
CA GLU A 309 11.11 11.27 11.74
C GLU A 309 10.29 9.98 11.72
N PHE A 310 8.97 10.13 11.59
CA PHE A 310 7.99 9.07 11.47
C PHE A 310 7.75 8.70 10.01
N THR A 311 7.71 7.41 9.73
CA THR A 311 7.18 6.91 8.45
C THR A 311 5.65 6.97 8.46
N ILE A 312 5.04 7.05 7.28
CA ILE A 312 3.57 6.93 7.15
C ILE A 312 3.02 5.64 7.79
N LYS A 313 3.83 4.57 7.83
CA LYS A 313 3.44 3.30 8.47
C LYS A 313 3.40 3.45 10.00
N GLU A 314 4.40 4.07 10.60
CA GLU A 314 4.46 4.33 12.05
C GLU A 314 3.32 5.26 12.45
N ALA A 315 3.13 6.37 11.72
CA ALA A 315 2.00 7.28 11.91
C ALA A 315 0.66 6.53 11.83
N ALA A 316 0.45 5.70 10.80
CA ALA A 316 -0.78 4.91 10.66
C ALA A 316 -0.99 3.91 11.81
N GLY A 317 0.09 3.32 12.35
CA GLY A 317 0.03 2.47 13.54
C GLY A 317 -0.42 3.24 14.78
N GLU A 318 0.15 4.43 15.01
CA GLU A 318 -0.25 5.34 16.11
C GLU A 318 -1.72 5.76 15.99
N PHE A 319 -2.23 5.97 14.76
CA PHE A 319 -3.62 6.35 14.50
C PHE A 319 -4.62 5.19 14.44
N GLY A 320 -4.17 3.93 14.38
CA GLY A 320 -5.04 2.80 14.07
C GLY A 320 -5.68 2.89 12.67
N ALA A 321 -5.03 3.56 11.72
CA ALA A 321 -5.54 3.81 10.38
C ALA A 321 -4.90 2.87 9.32
N ASP A 322 -5.58 2.69 8.18
CA ASP A 322 -4.99 1.99 7.03
C ASP A 322 -3.84 2.83 6.43
N VAL A 323 -2.67 2.20 6.23
CA VAL A 323 -1.46 2.87 5.73
C VAL A 323 -1.68 3.52 4.36
N ARG A 324 -2.44 2.87 3.46
CA ARG A 324 -2.73 3.43 2.13
C ARG A 324 -3.66 4.62 2.25
N GLY A 325 -4.66 4.49 3.12
CA GLY A 325 -5.60 5.53 3.46
C GLY A 325 -4.96 6.80 4.00
N LEU A 326 -4.12 6.65 5.04
CA LEU A 326 -3.40 7.77 5.64
C LEU A 326 -2.41 8.43 4.67
N ARG A 327 -1.75 7.64 3.81
CA ARG A 327 -0.90 8.21 2.75
C ARG A 327 -1.69 9.11 1.81
N ARG A 328 -2.85 8.65 1.34
CA ARG A 328 -3.71 9.44 0.44
C ARG A 328 -4.23 10.70 1.13
N LEU A 329 -4.51 10.63 2.43
CA LEU A 329 -4.87 11.79 3.23
C LEU A 329 -3.71 12.80 3.27
N ALA A 330 -2.51 12.36 3.67
CA ALA A 330 -1.33 13.22 3.77
C ALA A 330 -0.98 13.91 2.45
N GLN A 331 -1.11 13.21 1.31
CA GLN A 331 -0.93 13.79 -0.02
C GLN A 331 -1.97 14.85 -0.38
N GLN A 332 -3.25 14.60 -0.04
CA GLN A 332 -4.34 15.54 -0.32
C GLN A 332 -4.35 16.74 0.62
N ALA A 333 -3.82 16.57 1.84
CA ALA A 333 -3.59 17.65 2.79
C ALA A 333 -2.34 18.49 2.46
N GLY A 334 -1.54 18.09 1.46
CA GLY A 334 -0.31 18.80 1.08
C GLY A 334 0.89 18.56 2.00
N LEU A 335 0.80 17.59 2.91
CA LEU A 335 1.87 17.25 3.86
C LEU A 335 2.96 16.38 3.24
N VAL A 336 2.64 15.72 2.12
CA VAL A 336 3.55 14.87 1.35
C VAL A 336 3.40 15.17 -0.14
N PRO A 337 4.49 15.24 -0.92
CA PRO A 337 4.42 15.41 -2.36
C PRO A 337 3.52 14.37 -3.03
N LYS A 338 2.73 14.79 -4.03
CA LYS A 338 1.83 13.90 -4.78
C LYS A 338 2.60 12.79 -5.53
N ASP A 339 3.80 13.11 -6.00
CA ASP A 339 4.67 12.20 -6.76
C ASP A 339 5.58 11.35 -5.87
N ALA A 340 5.39 11.40 -4.55
CA ALA A 340 6.13 10.55 -3.65
C ALA A 340 5.83 9.06 -3.95
N THR A 341 6.77 8.41 -4.64
CA THR A 341 6.73 6.98 -4.94
C THR A 341 6.91 6.15 -3.67
N ALA A 342 6.61 4.86 -3.73
CA ALA A 342 6.92 3.94 -2.63
C ALA A 342 8.42 3.90 -2.28
N ALA A 343 9.30 4.30 -3.22
CA ALA A 343 10.73 4.41 -3.03
C ALA A 343 11.14 5.71 -2.32
N SER A 344 10.47 6.84 -2.59
CA SER A 344 10.60 8.06 -1.79
C SER A 344 9.75 7.91 -0.52
N ARG A 345 10.27 7.16 0.45
CA ARG A 345 9.65 7.02 1.77
C ARG A 345 9.40 8.43 2.33
N ALA A 346 8.14 8.84 2.36
CA ALA A 346 7.77 10.09 3.00
C ALA A 346 7.99 9.92 4.50
N PHE A 347 8.96 10.67 5.01
CA PHE A 347 9.20 10.84 6.44
C PHE A 347 8.50 12.12 6.88
N LEU A 348 7.83 12.07 8.02
CA LEU A 348 7.08 13.16 8.63
C LEU A 348 7.77 13.53 9.95
N SER A 349 7.97 14.81 10.20
CA SER A 349 8.29 15.29 11.54
C SER A 349 7.11 15.05 12.49
N ARG A 350 7.36 15.07 13.80
CA ARG A 350 6.30 14.96 14.81
C ARG A 350 5.19 15.99 14.59
N GLU A 351 5.56 17.25 14.34
CA GLU A 351 4.61 18.33 14.04
C GLU A 351 3.70 18.01 12.84
N ARG A 352 4.25 17.42 11.77
CA ARG A 352 3.47 17.03 10.59
C ARG A 352 2.58 15.83 10.86
N VAL A 353 2.98 14.93 11.76
CA VAL A 353 2.12 13.84 12.24
C VAL A 353 0.95 14.41 13.04
N ASP A 354 1.21 15.38 13.91
CA ASP A 354 0.16 16.04 14.71
C ASP A 354 -0.80 16.86 13.81
N GLU A 355 -0.29 17.54 12.78
CA GLU A 355 -1.12 18.22 11.76
C GLU A 355 -2.00 17.22 10.99
N LEU A 356 -1.42 16.10 10.54
CA LEU A 356 -2.15 15.03 9.87
C LEU A 356 -3.25 14.44 10.78
N HIS A 357 -2.98 14.34 12.07
CA HIS A 357 -3.95 13.89 13.07
C HIS A 357 -5.11 14.86 13.22
N ALA A 358 -4.83 16.15 13.32
CA ALA A 358 -5.84 17.18 13.41
C ALA A 358 -6.76 17.15 12.18
N VAL A 359 -6.19 17.02 10.98
CA VAL A 359 -6.96 16.85 9.74
C VAL A 359 -7.81 15.57 9.81
N ALA A 360 -7.23 14.44 10.20
CA ALA A 360 -7.96 13.16 10.26
C ALA A 360 -9.14 13.19 11.24
N ARG A 361 -9.00 13.88 12.39
CA ARG A 361 -10.07 14.02 13.40
C ARG A 361 -11.24 14.89 12.94
N ASP A 362 -10.97 15.89 12.11
CA ASP A 362 -12.03 16.72 11.52
C ASP A 362 -12.78 15.99 10.40
N LEU A 363 -12.25 14.89 9.85
CA LEU A 363 -12.94 14.18 8.79
C LEU A 363 -14.18 13.43 9.29
N ILE A 364 -15.25 13.51 8.51
CA ILE A 364 -16.51 12.79 8.72
C ILE A 364 -16.89 11.94 7.52
N SER A 365 -17.77 10.96 7.73
CA SER A 365 -18.27 10.08 6.68
C SER A 365 -19.31 10.78 5.80
N VAL A 366 -19.53 10.24 4.59
CA VAL A 366 -20.60 10.70 3.69
C VAL A 366 -21.98 10.59 4.34
N SER A 367 -22.18 9.59 5.21
CA SER A 367 -23.45 9.39 5.92
C SER A 367 -23.68 10.49 6.97
N ASP A 368 -22.64 10.83 7.73
CA ASP A 368 -22.72 11.89 8.74
C ASP A 368 -22.93 13.24 8.07
N ALA A 369 -22.21 13.51 6.98
CA ALA A 369 -22.42 14.71 6.18
C ALA A 369 -23.85 14.78 5.62
N ALA A 370 -24.39 13.68 5.10
CA ALA A 370 -25.76 13.64 4.59
C ALA A 370 -26.80 13.92 5.70
N SER A 371 -26.55 13.40 6.91
CA SER A 371 -27.39 13.67 8.09
C SER A 371 -27.34 15.15 8.49
N ARG A 372 -26.14 15.74 8.57
CA ARG A 372 -25.92 17.17 8.90
C ARG A 372 -26.54 18.11 7.86
N LEU A 373 -26.37 17.81 6.58
CA LEU A 373 -26.95 18.59 5.47
C LEU A 373 -28.44 18.31 5.22
N GLY A 374 -29.01 17.28 5.88
CA GLY A 374 -30.40 16.88 5.69
C GLY A 374 -30.73 16.46 4.26
N CYS A 375 -29.88 15.66 3.62
CA CYS A 375 -30.04 15.20 2.25
C CYS A 375 -29.68 13.71 2.07
N SER A 376 -29.71 13.20 0.84
CA SER A 376 -29.27 11.84 0.55
C SER A 376 -27.73 11.77 0.42
N GLN A 377 -27.13 10.62 0.73
CA GLN A 377 -25.69 10.41 0.51
C GLN A 377 -25.27 10.64 -0.96
N GLN A 378 -26.17 10.38 -1.91
CA GLN A 378 -25.92 10.63 -3.33
C GLN A 378 -25.86 12.14 -3.65
N CYS A 379 -26.62 12.97 -2.93
CA CYS A 379 -26.52 14.43 -3.04
C CYS A 379 -25.15 14.91 -2.57
N VAL A 380 -24.68 14.46 -1.39
CA VAL A 380 -23.35 14.80 -0.86
C VAL A 380 -22.24 14.42 -1.84
N ARG A 381 -22.28 13.21 -2.41
CA ARG A 381 -21.28 12.79 -3.42
C ARG A 381 -21.28 13.68 -4.65
N LYS A 382 -22.44 14.19 -5.07
CA LYS A 382 -22.54 15.10 -6.21
C LYS A 382 -22.01 16.50 -5.87
N LEU A 383 -22.28 17.01 -4.66
CA LEU A 383 -21.70 18.26 -4.15
C LEU A 383 -20.18 18.19 -4.05
N ALA A 384 -19.64 17.07 -3.57
CA ALA A 384 -18.20 16.83 -3.57
C ALA A 384 -17.62 16.76 -4.99
N LYS A 385 -18.35 16.10 -5.92
CA LYS A 385 -17.92 15.98 -7.33
C LYS A 385 -17.94 17.32 -8.08
N SER A 386 -18.88 18.20 -7.77
CA SER A 386 -18.94 19.54 -8.35
C SER A 386 -17.97 20.53 -7.72
N GLY A 387 -17.35 20.18 -6.59
CA GLY A 387 -16.44 21.05 -5.85
C GLY A 387 -17.12 22.04 -4.91
N ALA A 388 -18.42 21.88 -4.65
CA ALA A 388 -19.15 22.71 -3.69
C ALA A 388 -18.71 22.46 -2.23
N ILE A 389 -18.16 21.28 -1.96
CA ILE A 389 -17.54 20.89 -0.68
C ILE A 389 -16.24 20.13 -0.95
N SER A 390 -15.23 20.32 -0.09
CA SER A 390 -13.93 19.66 -0.23
C SER A 390 -14.01 18.19 0.15
N ALA A 391 -13.38 17.35 -0.66
CA ALA A 391 -13.45 15.91 -0.53
C ALA A 391 -12.07 15.25 -0.56
N PHE A 392 -11.87 14.33 0.39
CA PHE A 392 -10.69 13.48 0.47
C PHE A 392 -11.02 12.09 -0.09
N ASN A 393 -10.41 11.76 -1.21
CA ASN A 393 -10.66 10.53 -1.94
C ASN A 393 -9.70 9.41 -1.55
N ASN A 394 -10.18 8.17 -1.59
CA ASN A 394 -9.42 6.95 -1.29
C ASN A 394 -8.73 6.93 0.09
N THR A 395 -9.26 7.65 1.09
CA THR A 395 -8.66 7.71 2.44
C THR A 395 -8.93 6.47 3.28
N ARG A 396 -9.97 5.68 2.97
CA ARG A 396 -10.33 4.43 3.69
C ARG A 396 -10.46 4.53 5.22
N LEU A 397 -10.50 5.74 5.79
CA LEU A 397 -10.56 5.97 7.24
C LEU A 397 -11.81 5.35 7.87
N PHE A 398 -12.93 5.36 7.15
CA PHE A 398 -14.21 4.81 7.60
C PHE A 398 -14.51 3.42 7.03
N GLY A 399 -13.46 2.63 6.77
CA GLY A 399 -13.55 1.26 6.25
C GLY A 399 -14.14 1.16 4.83
N ALA A 400 -14.62 -0.04 4.47
CA ALA A 400 -15.22 -0.31 3.16
C ALA A 400 -16.54 0.45 2.93
N ALA A 401 -17.29 0.72 4.01
CA ALA A 401 -18.57 1.42 3.98
C ALA A 401 -18.46 2.89 3.54
N GLY A 402 -17.33 3.55 3.79
CA GLY A 402 -17.10 4.93 3.36
C GLY A 402 -16.91 5.10 1.84
N HIS A 403 -16.77 4.01 1.07
CA HIS A 403 -16.38 4.03 -0.35
C HIS A 403 -15.13 4.89 -0.63
N GLY A 404 -14.27 5.07 0.37
CA GLY A 404 -13.07 5.89 0.30
C GLY A 404 -13.27 7.41 0.25
N LEU A 405 -14.48 7.95 0.47
CA LEU A 405 -14.72 9.39 0.48
C LEU A 405 -14.85 9.91 1.92
N ALA A 406 -14.07 10.93 2.27
CA ALA A 406 -14.14 11.64 3.54
C ALA A 406 -14.28 13.15 3.30
N LEU A 407 -14.92 13.86 4.23
CA LEU A 407 -15.26 15.29 4.11
C LEU A 407 -14.83 15.99 5.39
N ARG A 408 -14.45 17.27 5.34
CA ARG A 408 -14.15 18.04 6.56
C ARG A 408 -15.44 18.38 7.30
N GLY A 409 -15.55 17.96 8.55
CA GLY A 409 -16.70 18.18 9.41
C GLY A 409 -16.96 19.66 9.62
N SER A 410 -15.91 20.42 9.93
CA SER A 410 -15.94 21.89 10.04
C SER A 410 -16.56 22.56 8.81
N GLU A 411 -16.10 22.22 7.61
CA GLU A 411 -16.62 22.74 6.34
C GLU A 411 -18.09 22.35 6.11
N ILE A 412 -18.46 21.11 6.42
CA ILE A 412 -19.85 20.63 6.31
C ILE A 412 -20.76 21.38 7.27
N ASP A 413 -20.30 21.70 8.48
CA ASP A 413 -21.07 22.48 9.46
C ASP A 413 -21.27 23.93 8.99
N SER A 414 -20.24 24.55 8.42
CA SER A 414 -20.37 25.87 7.77
C SER A 414 -21.33 25.83 6.57
N PHE A 415 -21.24 24.80 5.73
CA PHE A 415 -22.15 24.62 4.58
C PHE A 415 -23.60 24.36 5.04
N ALA A 416 -23.79 23.60 6.11
CA ALA A 416 -25.09 23.38 6.74
C ALA A 416 -25.68 24.70 7.29
N GLN A 417 -24.83 25.60 7.79
CA GLN A 417 -25.25 26.93 8.21
C GLN A 417 -25.76 27.75 7.03
N SER A 418 -25.01 27.81 5.92
CA SER A 418 -25.46 28.50 4.70
C SER A 418 -26.80 27.98 4.15
N ILE A 419 -27.05 26.67 4.28
CA ILE A 419 -28.34 26.04 3.89
C ILE A 419 -29.49 26.51 4.78
N ARG A 420 -29.24 26.75 6.08
CA ARG A 420 -30.25 27.24 7.03
C ARG A 420 -30.58 28.71 6.81
N ASP A 421 -29.61 29.49 6.33
CA ASP A 421 -29.74 30.93 6.14
C ASP A 421 -30.38 31.32 4.79
N VAL A 422 -30.76 30.34 3.96
CA VAL A 422 -31.47 30.57 2.69
C VAL A 422 -32.82 31.24 2.94
N THR A 423 -33.02 32.41 2.35
CA THR A 423 -34.26 33.17 2.42
C THR A 423 -35.37 32.51 1.60
N CYS A 424 -36.59 32.48 2.15
CA CYS A 424 -37.76 31.98 1.45
C CYS A 424 -38.52 33.12 0.76
N THR A 425 -39.06 32.87 -0.43
CA THR A 425 -39.97 33.80 -1.14
C THR A 425 -41.42 33.41 -0.93
N ASP A 426 -42.32 34.36 -0.70
CA ASP A 426 -43.76 34.11 -0.49
C ASP A 426 -44.49 33.68 -1.77
N GLY A 427 -44.34 32.41 -2.14
CA GLY A 427 -45.08 31.78 -3.24
C GLY A 427 -46.40 31.18 -2.75
N SER A 428 -47.53 31.59 -3.33
CA SER A 428 -48.86 31.03 -3.05
C SER A 428 -49.22 29.81 -3.91
N GLY A 429 -48.36 29.45 -4.87
CA GLY A 429 -48.55 28.35 -5.80
C GLY A 429 -48.41 26.95 -5.19
N GLN A 430 -48.77 25.94 -5.99
CA GLN A 430 -48.45 24.55 -5.67
C GLN A 430 -46.94 24.39 -5.55
N VAL A 431 -46.46 23.60 -4.58
CA VAL A 431 -45.02 23.43 -4.34
C VAL A 431 -44.52 22.02 -4.65
N HIS A 432 -43.22 21.92 -4.97
CA HIS A 432 -42.49 20.71 -5.31
C HIS A 432 -41.25 20.56 -4.43
N ARG A 433 -40.97 19.33 -4.01
CA ARG A 433 -39.71 19.00 -3.31
C ARG A 433 -38.56 18.92 -4.31
N ILE A 434 -37.34 19.14 -3.82
CA ILE A 434 -36.11 19.14 -4.65
C ILE A 434 -36.03 17.94 -5.60
N GLY A 435 -36.22 16.71 -5.12
CA GLY A 435 -36.12 15.51 -5.97
C GLY A 435 -37.27 15.32 -6.97
N TYR A 436 -38.39 16.03 -6.80
CA TYR A 436 -39.43 16.10 -7.84
C TYR A 436 -39.07 17.17 -8.87
N LEU A 437 -38.65 18.35 -8.42
CA LEU A 437 -38.21 19.43 -9.29
C LEU A 437 -37.05 19.00 -10.18
N ALA A 438 -36.01 18.39 -9.60
CA ALA A 438 -34.85 17.81 -10.29
C ALA A 438 -35.25 16.95 -11.49
N ARG A 439 -36.25 16.07 -11.32
CA ARG A 439 -36.74 15.20 -12.40
C ARG A 439 -37.56 15.94 -13.45
N GLN A 440 -38.24 17.02 -13.09
CA GLN A 440 -39.00 17.84 -14.03
C GLN A 440 -38.09 18.65 -14.94
N ILE A 441 -37.05 19.28 -14.36
CA ILE A 441 -36.14 20.17 -15.09
C ILE A 441 -34.87 19.48 -15.61
N GLY A 442 -34.70 18.17 -15.35
CA GLY A 442 -33.54 17.40 -15.77
C GLY A 442 -32.25 17.73 -15.02
N TRP A 443 -32.34 18.31 -13.83
CA TRP A 443 -31.18 18.67 -13.00
C TRP A 443 -30.92 17.62 -11.91
N THR A 444 -29.75 17.70 -11.29
CA THR A 444 -29.43 16.97 -10.06
C THR A 444 -29.72 17.81 -8.83
N ASP A 445 -29.97 17.14 -7.69
CA ASP A 445 -30.16 17.82 -6.40
C ASP A 445 -29.00 18.78 -6.07
N ALA A 446 -27.75 18.41 -6.38
CA ALA A 446 -26.57 19.26 -6.15
C ALA A 446 -26.60 20.55 -7.00
N GLN A 447 -26.97 20.47 -8.28
CA GLN A 447 -27.10 21.65 -9.14
C GLN A 447 -28.20 22.60 -8.65
N ILE A 448 -29.29 22.06 -8.11
CA ILE A 448 -30.34 22.89 -7.48
C ILE A 448 -29.79 23.55 -6.23
N VAL A 449 -29.06 22.83 -5.38
CA VAL A 449 -28.44 23.39 -4.17
C VAL A 449 -27.47 24.52 -4.51
N GLU A 450 -26.59 24.31 -5.49
CA GLU A 450 -25.68 25.34 -5.98
C GLU A 450 -26.42 26.54 -6.56
N ALA A 451 -27.48 26.32 -7.34
CA ALA A 451 -28.28 27.41 -7.89
C ALA A 451 -28.99 28.22 -6.79
N VAL A 452 -29.46 27.56 -5.72
CA VAL A 452 -30.06 28.23 -4.56
C VAL A 452 -29.02 29.06 -3.81
N LEU A 453 -27.88 28.47 -3.47
CA LEU A 453 -26.81 29.17 -2.75
C LEU A 453 -26.19 30.30 -3.58
N ALA A 454 -26.21 30.19 -4.91
CA ALA A 454 -25.79 31.25 -5.83
C ALA A 454 -26.89 32.30 -6.10
N GLY A 455 -28.06 32.21 -5.48
CA GLY A 455 -29.18 33.14 -5.67
C GLY A 455 -29.88 33.04 -7.04
N LYS A 456 -29.60 32.02 -7.83
CA LYS A 456 -30.19 31.77 -9.16
C LYS A 456 -31.54 31.06 -9.09
N MET A 457 -31.88 30.50 -7.93
CA MET A 457 -33.14 29.81 -7.69
C MET A 457 -33.61 30.13 -6.27
N SER A 458 -34.88 30.49 -6.11
CA SER A 458 -35.46 30.79 -4.82
C SER A 458 -36.16 29.58 -4.21
N VAL A 459 -35.99 29.38 -2.91
CA VAL A 459 -36.79 28.43 -2.14
C VAL A 459 -38.09 29.12 -1.77
N CYS A 460 -39.24 28.55 -2.11
CA CYS A 460 -40.53 29.16 -1.78
C CYS A 460 -40.95 28.87 -0.35
N ARG A 461 -40.68 27.66 0.15
CA ARG A 461 -41.07 27.26 1.50
C ARG A 461 -40.12 26.23 2.09
N VAL A 462 -39.98 26.26 3.42
CA VAL A 462 -39.26 25.24 4.20
C VAL A 462 -40.26 24.38 4.99
N ASP A 463 -40.24 23.07 4.75
CA ASP A 463 -41.02 22.07 5.49
C ASP A 463 -40.41 21.83 6.86
N ARG A 464 -41.01 22.39 7.92
CA ARG A 464 -40.52 22.29 9.32
C ARG A 464 -40.42 20.85 9.85
N ARG A 465 -41.04 19.86 9.19
CA ARG A 465 -40.95 18.44 9.60
C ARG A 465 -39.70 17.75 9.07
N ARG A 466 -38.92 18.43 8.23
CA ARG A 466 -37.70 17.91 7.59
C ARG A 466 -36.51 18.79 7.96
N LYS A 467 -35.31 18.26 7.81
CA LYS A 467 -34.06 18.97 8.11
C LYS A 467 -33.30 19.26 6.82
N GLY A 468 -32.56 20.37 6.83
CA GLY A 468 -31.63 20.76 5.77
C GLY A 468 -32.26 20.85 4.38
N ILE A 469 -31.51 20.42 3.36
CA ILE A 469 -31.90 20.54 1.94
C ILE A 469 -33.23 19.84 1.64
N SER A 470 -33.54 18.73 2.32
CA SER A 470 -34.79 17.99 2.10
C SER A 470 -36.05 18.74 2.52
N ALA A 471 -35.90 19.82 3.29
CA ALA A 471 -37.00 20.69 3.71
C ALA A 471 -37.37 21.73 2.64
N TRP A 472 -36.50 22.00 1.67
CA TRP A 472 -36.76 23.00 0.64
C TRP A 472 -37.89 22.58 -0.31
N GLN A 473 -38.77 23.54 -0.57
CA GLN A 473 -39.90 23.44 -1.49
C GLN A 473 -39.85 24.60 -2.49
N PHE A 474 -40.10 24.28 -3.75
CA PHE A 474 -40.02 25.19 -4.89
C PHE A 474 -41.38 25.32 -5.55
N GLU A 475 -41.68 26.43 -6.19
CA GLU A 475 -42.96 26.62 -6.89
C GLU A 475 -43.09 25.65 -8.07
N ALA A 476 -44.30 25.12 -8.26
CA ALA A 476 -44.61 24.13 -9.26
C ALA A 476 -44.67 24.77 -10.65
N VAL A 477 -43.71 24.39 -11.51
CA VAL A 477 -43.82 24.66 -12.94
C VAL A 477 -45.01 23.84 -13.47
N VAL A 478 -46.05 24.53 -13.96
CA VAL A 478 -47.31 23.92 -14.41
C VAL A 478 -47.07 23.09 -15.67
N HIS A 479 -46.74 21.81 -15.49
CA HIS A 479 -46.82 20.81 -16.55
C HIS A 479 -47.96 19.84 -16.23
N LYS A 480 -49.18 20.23 -16.60
CA LYS A 480 -50.33 19.32 -16.64
C LYS A 480 -50.03 18.23 -17.67
N LYS A 481 -49.70 17.01 -17.21
CA LYS A 481 -49.56 15.86 -18.13
C LYS A 481 -50.92 15.56 -18.77
N PRO A 482 -51.06 15.59 -20.10
CA PRO A 482 -52.31 15.24 -20.76
C PRO A 482 -52.67 13.77 -20.50
N PHE A 483 -53.99 13.54 -20.38
CA PHE A 483 -54.61 12.23 -20.18
C PHE A 483 -54.10 11.21 -21.21
N ARG A 484 -54.01 9.93 -20.81
CA ARG A 484 -53.58 8.85 -21.70
C ARG A 484 -54.65 8.62 -22.79
N ARG A 485 -54.31 8.92 -24.04
CA ARG A 485 -55.10 8.58 -25.23
C ARG A 485 -55.14 7.07 -25.46
N GLN A 486 -56.20 6.61 -26.14
CA GLN A 486 -56.24 5.30 -26.81
C GLN A 486 -55.11 5.22 -27.85
N VAL A 487 -54.45 4.07 -27.91
CA VAL A 487 -53.35 3.80 -28.87
C VAL A 487 -53.98 3.62 -30.24
N GLY A 488 -53.45 4.29 -31.27
CA GLY A 488 -53.98 4.11 -32.64
C GLY A 488 -53.68 2.72 -33.20
N ASP A 489 -54.39 2.30 -34.24
CA ASP A 489 -54.24 0.96 -34.83
C ASP A 489 -52.80 0.66 -35.32
N ARG A 490 -52.07 1.69 -35.75
CA ARG A 490 -50.67 1.55 -36.21
C ARG A 490 -49.63 1.61 -35.09
N GLU A 491 -50.08 1.73 -33.85
CA GLU A 491 -49.24 1.94 -32.69
C GLU A 491 -49.39 0.76 -31.72
N ILE A 492 -48.31 0.45 -31.00
CA ILE A 492 -48.34 -0.51 -29.91
C ILE A 492 -47.52 0.01 -28.74
N ARG A 493 -48.03 -0.14 -27.51
CA ARG A 493 -47.29 0.31 -26.32
C ARG A 493 -46.12 -0.61 -26.05
N ARG A 494 -45.02 -0.07 -25.52
CA ARG A 494 -43.84 -0.88 -25.14
C ARG A 494 -44.18 -2.00 -24.15
N ILE A 495 -45.08 -1.72 -23.20
CA ILE A 495 -45.53 -2.71 -22.21
C ILE A 495 -46.38 -3.81 -22.87
N GLU A 496 -47.21 -3.44 -23.84
CA GLU A 496 -48.03 -4.38 -24.60
C GLU A 496 -47.16 -5.30 -25.46
N ALA A 497 -46.21 -4.73 -26.21
CA ALA A 497 -45.22 -5.52 -26.94
C ALA A 497 -44.42 -6.47 -26.03
N ALA A 498 -44.01 -6.00 -24.84
CA ALA A 498 -43.29 -6.83 -23.88
C ALA A 498 -44.12 -8.05 -23.45
N GLU A 499 -45.41 -7.86 -23.18
CA GLU A 499 -46.30 -8.96 -22.80
C GLU A 499 -46.49 -9.95 -23.95
N LEU A 500 -46.78 -9.46 -25.16
CA LEU A 500 -46.99 -10.30 -26.34
C LEU A 500 -45.79 -11.18 -26.67
N MET A 501 -44.59 -10.64 -26.45
CA MET A 501 -43.35 -11.36 -26.71
C MET A 501 -42.88 -12.20 -25.52
N GLY A 502 -43.53 -12.06 -24.35
CA GLY A 502 -43.08 -12.65 -23.09
C GLY A 502 -41.71 -12.14 -22.64
N TYR A 503 -41.44 -10.85 -22.81
CA TYR A 503 -40.20 -10.18 -22.40
C TYR A 503 -40.44 -9.16 -21.26
N GLN A 504 -39.36 -8.74 -20.61
CA GLN A 504 -39.39 -7.58 -19.72
C GLN A 504 -39.36 -6.27 -20.54
N PRO A 505 -39.98 -5.17 -20.08
CA PRO A 505 -40.00 -3.89 -20.81
C PRO A 505 -38.61 -3.34 -21.18
N GLU A 506 -37.59 -3.63 -20.36
CA GLU A 506 -36.20 -3.26 -20.61
C GLU A 506 -35.66 -3.95 -21.86
N VAL A 507 -36.03 -5.21 -22.10
CA VAL A 507 -35.65 -5.98 -23.30
C VAL A 507 -36.21 -5.31 -24.55
N VAL A 508 -37.48 -4.91 -24.51
CA VAL A 508 -38.11 -4.21 -25.65
C VAL A 508 -37.43 -2.87 -25.91
N THR A 509 -36.99 -2.17 -24.85
CA THR A 509 -36.19 -0.94 -25.00
C THR A 509 -34.87 -1.24 -25.73
N ILE A 510 -34.17 -2.30 -25.35
CA ILE A 510 -32.94 -2.71 -26.03
C ILE A 510 -33.20 -3.11 -27.49
N LEU A 511 -34.32 -3.77 -27.80
CA LEU A 511 -34.69 -4.10 -29.18
C LEU A 511 -34.98 -2.85 -30.03
N VAL A 512 -35.56 -1.82 -29.42
CA VAL A 512 -35.76 -0.51 -30.04
C VAL A 512 -34.44 0.21 -30.26
N ASP A 513 -33.56 0.23 -29.25
CA ASP A 513 -32.25 0.88 -29.33
C ASP A 513 -31.35 0.18 -30.37
N ALA A 514 -31.53 -1.13 -30.55
CA ALA A 514 -30.90 -1.92 -31.62
C ALA A 514 -31.61 -1.80 -32.99
N ASN A 515 -32.63 -0.96 -33.10
CA ASN A 515 -33.43 -0.71 -34.31
C ASN A 515 -34.08 -1.97 -34.92
N LEU A 516 -34.36 -2.98 -34.09
CA LEU A 516 -35.05 -4.22 -34.49
C LEU A 516 -36.58 -4.05 -34.44
N ILE A 517 -37.07 -3.10 -33.64
CA ILE A 517 -38.47 -2.66 -33.60
C ILE A 517 -38.46 -1.14 -33.72
N LYS A 518 -39.11 -0.60 -34.76
CA LYS A 518 -39.17 0.84 -34.99
C LYS A 518 -40.08 1.54 -33.99
N THR A 519 -39.77 2.80 -33.70
CA THR A 519 -40.64 3.70 -32.93
C THR A 519 -41.38 4.65 -33.85
N ARG A 520 -42.53 5.13 -33.38
CA ARG A 520 -43.36 6.14 -34.04
C ARG A 520 -43.78 7.17 -33.00
N LYS A 521 -43.77 8.45 -33.37
CA LYS A 521 -44.34 9.51 -32.54
C LYS A 521 -45.85 9.56 -32.80
N GLY A 522 -46.64 9.31 -31.76
CA GLY A 522 -48.09 9.45 -31.85
C GLY A 522 -48.52 10.91 -31.86
N GLU A 523 -49.78 11.18 -32.20
CA GLU A 523 -50.27 12.56 -32.32
C GLU A 523 -50.35 13.26 -30.94
N ASP A 524 -50.26 12.51 -29.83
CA ASP A 524 -50.11 13.05 -28.47
C ASP A 524 -48.65 13.45 -28.13
N GLY A 525 -47.76 13.37 -29.11
CA GLY A 525 -46.33 13.66 -29.00
C GLY A 525 -45.51 12.58 -28.29
N ARG A 526 -46.13 11.49 -27.82
CA ARG A 526 -45.42 10.39 -27.15
C ARG A 526 -44.84 9.42 -28.16
N VAL A 527 -43.85 8.65 -27.71
CA VAL A 527 -43.19 7.63 -28.53
C VAL A 527 -43.85 6.27 -28.27
N TYR A 528 -44.48 5.73 -29.31
CA TYR A 528 -45.01 4.36 -29.38
C TYR A 528 -44.10 3.48 -30.22
N LEU A 529 -44.35 2.17 -30.20
CA LEU A 529 -43.73 1.25 -31.16
C LEU A 529 -44.61 1.21 -32.41
N ASP A 530 -43.97 1.10 -33.57
CA ASP A 530 -44.66 0.90 -34.84
C ASP A 530 -45.22 -0.53 -34.90
N ARG A 531 -46.53 -0.68 -35.07
CA ARG A 531 -47.20 -2.00 -34.98
C ARG A 531 -46.69 -2.96 -36.06
N ASP A 532 -46.56 -2.51 -37.30
CA ASP A 532 -46.10 -3.35 -38.41
C ASP A 532 -44.68 -3.86 -38.16
N SER A 533 -43.77 -2.99 -37.69
CA SER A 533 -42.42 -3.38 -37.31
C SER A 533 -42.40 -4.38 -36.15
N PHE A 534 -43.25 -4.18 -35.14
CA PHE A 534 -43.39 -5.09 -34.02
C PHE A 534 -43.92 -6.47 -34.46
N GLU A 535 -44.98 -6.50 -35.26
CA GLU A 535 -45.57 -7.74 -35.76
C GLU A 535 -44.61 -8.50 -36.68
N ALA A 536 -43.86 -7.79 -37.53
CA ALA A 536 -42.81 -8.41 -38.34
C ALA A 536 -41.73 -9.08 -37.47
N PHE A 537 -41.29 -8.41 -36.40
CA PHE A 537 -40.35 -8.98 -35.44
C PHE A 537 -40.97 -10.20 -34.73
N HIS A 538 -42.18 -10.07 -34.21
CA HIS A 538 -42.88 -11.12 -33.46
C HIS A 538 -43.20 -12.35 -34.33
N ARG A 539 -43.45 -12.15 -35.63
CA ARG A 539 -43.64 -13.23 -36.59
C ARG A 539 -42.33 -13.98 -36.85
N LYS A 540 -41.20 -13.28 -36.90
CA LYS A 540 -39.89 -13.88 -37.16
C LYS A 540 -39.25 -14.54 -35.94
N TYR A 541 -39.42 -13.95 -34.75
CA TYR A 541 -38.72 -14.36 -33.55
C TYR A 541 -39.67 -14.67 -32.40
N VAL A 542 -39.22 -15.54 -31.50
CA VAL A 542 -39.98 -15.95 -30.32
C VAL A 542 -39.06 -16.10 -29.11
N ASN A 543 -39.61 -15.91 -27.90
CA ASN A 543 -38.91 -16.21 -26.66
C ASN A 543 -38.99 -17.72 -26.37
N ALA A 544 -37.87 -18.43 -26.49
CA ALA A 544 -37.82 -19.88 -26.24
C ALA A 544 -38.21 -20.25 -24.80
N LYS A 545 -38.01 -19.34 -23.84
CA LYS A 545 -38.39 -19.57 -22.43
C LYS A 545 -39.89 -19.85 -22.26
N LEU A 546 -40.72 -19.37 -23.17
CA LEU A 546 -42.16 -19.64 -23.11
C LEU A 546 -42.53 -21.07 -23.54
N TYR A 547 -41.56 -21.91 -23.94
CA TYR A 547 -41.80 -23.25 -24.49
C TYR A 547 -40.98 -24.32 -23.73
N LEU A 548 -40.58 -24.04 -22.48
CA LEU A 548 -39.78 -24.95 -21.64
C LEU A 548 -40.39 -26.36 -21.54
N ASP A 549 -41.70 -26.44 -21.28
CA ASP A 549 -42.39 -27.72 -21.13
C ASP A 549 -42.37 -28.55 -22.42
N ARG A 550 -42.58 -27.90 -23.57
CA ARG A 550 -42.53 -28.55 -24.89
C ARG A 550 -41.12 -28.90 -25.33
N LEU A 551 -40.12 -28.17 -24.85
CA LEU A 551 -38.71 -28.52 -25.03
C LEU A 551 -38.25 -29.65 -24.10
N GLY A 552 -39.06 -30.00 -23.09
CA GLY A 552 -38.74 -31.01 -22.09
C GLY A 552 -37.56 -30.62 -21.19
N CYS A 553 -37.42 -29.33 -20.86
CA CYS A 553 -36.25 -28.84 -20.11
C CYS A 553 -36.60 -27.76 -19.08
N ARG A 554 -35.70 -27.58 -18.10
CA ARG A 554 -35.77 -26.49 -17.10
C ARG A 554 -35.09 -25.21 -17.61
N GLU A 555 -35.35 -24.07 -16.96
CA GLU A 555 -34.81 -22.76 -17.39
C GLU A 555 -33.28 -22.71 -17.43
N ASP A 556 -32.61 -23.37 -16.49
CA ASP A 556 -31.15 -23.50 -16.41
C ASP A 556 -30.56 -24.42 -17.50
N GLN A 557 -31.38 -25.31 -18.06
CA GLN A 557 -31.01 -26.25 -19.14
C GLN A 557 -31.35 -25.72 -20.54
N LEU A 558 -32.14 -24.65 -20.64
CA LEU A 558 -32.67 -24.14 -21.91
C LEU A 558 -31.57 -23.82 -22.93
N GLU A 559 -30.44 -23.26 -22.48
CA GLU A 559 -29.32 -22.92 -23.38
C GLU A 559 -28.71 -24.18 -24.03
N ALA A 560 -28.45 -25.22 -23.24
CA ALA A 560 -27.95 -26.50 -23.72
C ALA A 560 -28.97 -27.19 -24.63
N ARG A 561 -30.25 -27.19 -24.23
CA ARG A 561 -31.32 -27.83 -25.00
C ARG A 561 -31.53 -27.18 -26.37
N LEU A 562 -31.45 -25.86 -26.47
CA LEU A 562 -31.51 -25.17 -27.76
C LEU A 562 -30.32 -25.53 -28.66
N LEU A 563 -29.12 -25.68 -28.08
CA LEU A 563 -27.92 -26.08 -28.82
C LEU A 563 -28.03 -27.53 -29.34
N GLU A 564 -28.50 -28.46 -28.51
CA GLU A 564 -28.78 -29.85 -28.90
C GLU A 564 -29.74 -29.94 -30.09
N LEU A 565 -30.77 -29.08 -30.11
CA LEU A 565 -31.77 -29.01 -31.17
C LEU A 565 -31.30 -28.20 -32.40
N GLY A 566 -30.04 -27.72 -32.41
CA GLY A 566 -29.50 -26.90 -33.51
C GLY A 566 -30.14 -25.52 -33.63
N ILE A 567 -30.81 -25.02 -32.58
CA ILE A 567 -31.47 -23.71 -32.56
C ILE A 567 -30.51 -22.66 -32.03
N LEU A 568 -30.03 -21.80 -32.92
CA LEU A 568 -29.18 -20.68 -32.54
C LEU A 568 -29.98 -19.55 -31.90
N ARG A 569 -29.50 -19.09 -30.74
CA ARG A 569 -29.95 -17.83 -30.14
C ARG A 569 -29.57 -16.68 -31.07
N ARG A 570 -30.56 -15.90 -31.49
CA ARG A 570 -30.35 -14.64 -32.22
C ARG A 570 -30.25 -13.51 -31.20
N HIS A 571 -29.21 -12.70 -31.29
CA HIS A 571 -28.88 -11.59 -30.36
C HIS A 571 -28.26 -12.06 -29.02
N ALA A 572 -26.94 -12.23 -29.05
CA ALA A 572 -26.13 -12.60 -27.89
C ALA A 572 -26.09 -11.48 -26.83
N ARG A 573 -26.10 -11.89 -25.55
CA ARG A 573 -25.92 -11.06 -24.33
C ARG A 573 -26.53 -9.65 -24.38
N LEU A 574 -27.86 -9.56 -24.36
CA LEU A 574 -28.53 -8.32 -23.97
C LEU A 574 -28.08 -7.95 -22.54
N PRO A 575 -27.79 -6.67 -22.24
CA PRO A 575 -27.36 -6.20 -20.91
C PRO A 575 -28.54 -6.17 -19.92
N THR A 576 -29.17 -7.33 -19.73
CA THR A 576 -30.30 -7.52 -18.83
C THR A 576 -29.89 -8.43 -17.69
N ARG A 577 -30.46 -8.18 -16.50
CA ARG A 577 -30.21 -9.00 -15.31
C ARG A 577 -30.57 -10.48 -15.51
N ASN A 578 -31.53 -10.77 -16.39
CA ASN A 578 -31.99 -12.12 -16.72
C ASN A 578 -31.55 -12.50 -18.14
N LYS A 579 -31.20 -13.77 -18.36
CA LYS A 579 -30.94 -14.30 -19.71
C LYS A 579 -32.24 -14.30 -20.54
N VAL A 580 -32.16 -13.79 -21.77
CA VAL A 580 -33.27 -13.77 -22.74
C VAL A 580 -32.90 -14.66 -23.93
N TYR A 581 -33.80 -15.57 -24.32
CA TYR A 581 -33.56 -16.55 -25.38
C TYR A 581 -34.42 -16.24 -26.60
N ILE A 582 -34.01 -15.24 -27.37
CA ILE A 582 -34.66 -14.90 -28.64
C ILE A 582 -34.16 -15.88 -29.71
N VAL A 583 -35.08 -16.62 -30.32
CA VAL A 583 -34.77 -17.60 -31.38
C VAL A 583 -35.66 -17.38 -32.60
N GLU A 584 -35.23 -17.84 -33.77
CA GLU A 584 -36.08 -17.82 -34.97
C GLU A 584 -37.27 -18.77 -34.80
N ARG A 585 -38.46 -18.23 -35.03
CA ARG A 585 -39.73 -18.95 -34.88
C ARG A 585 -39.75 -20.24 -35.72
N LYS A 586 -39.32 -20.17 -36.98
CA LYS A 586 -39.24 -21.33 -37.90
C LYS A 586 -38.31 -22.45 -37.41
N SER A 587 -37.21 -22.10 -36.75
CA SER A 587 -36.27 -23.09 -36.20
C SER A 587 -36.87 -23.78 -34.98
N MET A 588 -37.59 -23.01 -34.16
CA MET A 588 -38.33 -23.54 -33.03
C MET A 588 -39.51 -24.42 -33.48
N GLU A 589 -40.26 -24.03 -34.52
CA GLU A 589 -41.34 -24.84 -35.12
C GLU A 589 -40.85 -26.18 -35.68
N ARG A 590 -39.67 -26.20 -36.31
CA ARG A 590 -39.05 -27.45 -36.78
C ARG A 590 -38.71 -28.40 -35.65
N ALA A 591 -38.27 -27.88 -34.50
CA ALA A 591 -37.80 -28.71 -33.40
C ALA A 591 -38.93 -29.27 -32.52
N ILE A 592 -39.99 -28.48 -32.26
CA ILE A 592 -41.06 -28.87 -31.34
C ILE A 592 -42.45 -28.94 -31.99
N GLY A 593 -42.53 -28.83 -33.31
CA GLY A 593 -43.78 -28.75 -34.08
C GLY A 593 -44.41 -27.35 -34.03
N SER A 594 -45.64 -27.22 -34.55
CA SER A 594 -46.35 -25.94 -34.62
C SER A 594 -46.34 -25.20 -33.27
N LEU A 595 -45.87 -23.96 -33.27
CA LEU A 595 -45.91 -23.10 -32.09
C LEU A 595 -47.29 -22.48 -31.88
N ALA A 596 -48.15 -22.50 -32.91
CA ALA A 596 -49.55 -22.19 -32.75
C ALA A 596 -50.19 -23.32 -31.92
N HIS A 597 -50.38 -23.07 -30.63
CA HIS A 597 -51.26 -23.92 -29.84
C HIS A 597 -52.68 -23.58 -30.32
N GLY A 598 -53.56 -24.58 -30.41
CA GLY A 598 -54.79 -24.57 -31.24
C GLY A 598 -55.52 -23.23 -31.37
N GLY A 599 -56.23 -23.03 -32.49
CA GLY A 599 -56.93 -21.77 -32.80
C GLY A 599 -57.71 -21.19 -31.62
N ASP A 600 -57.78 -19.86 -31.59
CA ASP A 600 -58.46 -19.12 -30.51
C ASP A 600 -59.89 -19.63 -30.29
N PRO A 601 -60.44 -19.56 -29.06
CA PRO A 601 -61.86 -19.77 -28.84
C PRO A 601 -62.67 -18.93 -29.84
N ALA A 602 -63.77 -19.47 -30.37
CA ALA A 602 -64.58 -18.76 -31.36
C ALA A 602 -65.06 -17.39 -30.84
N ILE A 603 -65.24 -17.26 -29.52
CA ILE A 603 -65.64 -16.03 -28.84
C ILE A 603 -64.52 -15.00 -28.68
N TRP A 604 -63.25 -15.36 -28.90
CA TRP A 604 -62.10 -14.50 -28.64
C TRP A 604 -62.11 -13.18 -29.43
N PRO A 605 -62.37 -13.15 -30.76
CA PRO A 605 -62.40 -11.90 -31.51
C PRO A 605 -63.46 -10.92 -30.98
N ARG A 606 -64.66 -11.44 -30.65
CA ARG A 606 -65.76 -10.65 -30.09
C ARG A 606 -65.43 -10.13 -28.69
N PHE A 607 -64.87 -10.98 -27.82
CA PHE A 607 -64.43 -10.57 -26.49
C PHE A 607 -63.37 -9.45 -26.55
N ARG A 608 -62.41 -9.57 -27.47
CA ARG A 608 -61.35 -8.58 -27.64
C ARG A 608 -61.91 -7.23 -28.12
N GLU A 609 -62.81 -7.25 -29.09
CA GLU A 609 -63.49 -6.06 -29.59
C GLU A 609 -64.29 -5.36 -28.49
N GLU A 610 -65.13 -6.12 -27.78
CA GLU A 610 -65.97 -5.57 -26.71
C GLU A 610 -65.11 -5.00 -25.56
N LEU A 611 -64.07 -5.72 -25.13
CA LEU A 611 -63.19 -5.21 -24.08
C LEU A 611 -62.40 -3.98 -24.53
N ALA A 612 -61.97 -3.91 -25.80
CA ALA A 612 -61.30 -2.72 -26.33
C ALA A 612 -62.23 -1.50 -26.30
N ASN A 613 -63.53 -1.70 -26.54
CA ASN A 613 -64.55 -0.64 -26.48
C ASN A 613 -64.86 -0.22 -25.04
N VAL A 614 -65.13 -1.19 -24.16
CA VAL A 614 -65.61 -0.94 -22.79
C VAL A 614 -64.47 -0.61 -21.82
N CYS A 615 -63.33 -1.29 -21.95
CA CYS A 615 -62.16 -1.11 -21.09
C CYS A 615 -60.82 -1.17 -21.87
N PRO A 616 -60.47 -0.13 -22.63
CA PRO A 616 -59.21 -0.07 -23.40
C PRO A 616 -57.94 -0.04 -22.54
N SER A 617 -58.09 -0.12 -21.22
CA SER A 617 -56.97 -0.17 -20.28
C SER A 617 -56.39 -1.55 -20.10
N PHE A 618 -57.15 -2.61 -20.40
CA PHE A 618 -56.61 -3.96 -20.48
C PHE A 618 -55.91 -4.16 -21.82
N VAL A 619 -54.73 -4.76 -21.75
CA VAL A 619 -53.95 -5.09 -22.92
C VAL A 619 -54.22 -6.55 -23.28
N LEU A 620 -54.85 -6.77 -24.43
CA LEU A 620 -55.14 -8.09 -24.96
C LEU A 620 -54.29 -8.38 -26.20
N PRO A 621 -53.80 -9.61 -26.37
CA PRO A 621 -53.14 -10.02 -27.59
C PRO A 621 -54.11 -10.14 -28.75
N ALA A 622 -53.60 -10.08 -29.99
CA ALA A 622 -54.42 -10.34 -31.16
C ALA A 622 -55.00 -11.77 -31.14
N SER A 623 -54.20 -12.73 -30.66
CA SER A 623 -54.54 -14.14 -30.52
C SER A 623 -54.06 -14.64 -29.16
N MET A 624 -54.78 -15.57 -28.54
CA MET A 624 -54.31 -16.26 -27.33
C MET A 624 -53.17 -17.22 -27.64
N GLY A 625 -52.98 -17.61 -28.91
CA GLY A 625 -51.91 -18.52 -29.33
C GLY A 625 -51.96 -19.86 -28.61
N GLY A 626 -53.18 -20.27 -28.19
CA GLY A 626 -53.53 -21.46 -27.42
C GLY A 626 -52.86 -21.60 -26.05
N ARG A 627 -52.63 -20.47 -25.36
CA ARG A 627 -52.12 -20.43 -23.99
C ARG A 627 -53.03 -19.58 -23.11
N ASP A 628 -52.89 -19.78 -21.80
CA ASP A 628 -53.45 -18.86 -20.82
C ASP A 628 -52.80 -17.49 -20.97
N VAL A 629 -53.62 -16.45 -21.14
CA VAL A 629 -53.16 -15.08 -21.34
C VAL A 629 -53.32 -14.29 -20.04
N LYS A 630 -52.30 -13.53 -19.65
CA LYS A 630 -52.43 -12.53 -18.59
C LYS A 630 -52.73 -11.17 -19.18
N ALA A 631 -53.98 -10.74 -19.09
CA ALA A 631 -54.38 -9.41 -19.51
C ALA A 631 -54.08 -8.41 -18.38
N TYR A 632 -53.03 -7.62 -18.56
CA TYR A 632 -52.65 -6.58 -17.62
C TYR A 632 -53.39 -5.28 -17.90
N THR A 633 -53.68 -4.53 -16.84
CA THR A 633 -53.98 -3.10 -16.99
C THR A 633 -52.74 -2.33 -17.45
N ALA A 634 -52.93 -1.21 -18.14
CA ALA A 634 -51.83 -0.35 -18.60
C ALA A 634 -50.94 0.22 -17.47
N THR A 635 -51.36 0.12 -16.20
CA THR A 635 -50.56 0.47 -15.02
C THR A 635 -49.84 -0.73 -14.40
N ARG A 636 -50.15 -1.95 -14.85
CA ARG A 636 -49.71 -3.24 -14.28
C ARG A 636 -49.99 -3.39 -12.77
N VAL A 637 -50.92 -2.61 -12.23
CA VAL A 637 -51.31 -2.73 -10.82
C VAL A 637 -52.15 -3.98 -10.60
N THR A 638 -52.90 -4.39 -11.62
CA THR A 638 -53.72 -5.61 -11.62
C THR A 638 -53.71 -6.26 -13.01
N TYR A 639 -54.02 -7.55 -13.04
CA TYR A 639 -54.22 -8.37 -14.24
C TYR A 639 -55.32 -9.42 -14.03
N VAL A 640 -55.87 -9.92 -15.12
CA VAL A 640 -56.71 -11.13 -15.15
C VAL A 640 -56.06 -12.21 -15.99
N GLU A 641 -56.31 -13.47 -15.64
CA GLU A 641 -55.92 -14.65 -16.39
C GLU A 641 -57.08 -15.03 -17.31
N LEU A 642 -56.79 -15.26 -18.58
CA LEU A 642 -57.76 -15.66 -19.60
C LEU A 642 -57.36 -17.07 -20.02
N LEU A 643 -58.15 -18.04 -19.60
CA LEU A 643 -57.86 -19.47 -19.75
C LEU A 643 -58.76 -20.03 -20.84
N ARG A 644 -58.23 -20.99 -21.59
CA ARG A 644 -59.02 -21.68 -22.61
C ARG A 644 -59.68 -22.93 -22.03
N ASP A 645 -60.94 -23.13 -22.34
CA ASP A 645 -61.67 -24.37 -22.03
C ASP A 645 -62.49 -24.82 -23.25
N GLY A 646 -61.86 -25.59 -24.15
CA GLY A 646 -62.49 -26.01 -25.41
C GLY A 646 -62.81 -24.83 -26.34
N ARG A 647 -64.11 -24.55 -26.52
CA ARG A 647 -64.65 -23.41 -27.29
C ARG A 647 -64.91 -22.17 -26.43
N ASP A 648 -64.82 -22.33 -25.11
CA ASP A 648 -65.16 -21.30 -24.14
C ASP A 648 -63.90 -20.59 -23.63
N LEU A 649 -64.10 -19.40 -23.07
CA LEU A 649 -63.06 -18.56 -22.46
C LEU A 649 -63.34 -18.37 -20.98
N ILE A 650 -62.39 -18.68 -20.10
CA ILE A 650 -62.53 -18.44 -18.65
C ILE A 650 -61.74 -17.21 -18.25
N VAL A 651 -62.41 -16.21 -17.67
CA VAL A 651 -61.78 -15.04 -17.05
C VAL A 651 -61.58 -15.34 -15.57
N ARG A 652 -60.32 -15.42 -15.14
CA ARG A 652 -59.91 -15.67 -13.76
C ARG A 652 -59.20 -14.45 -13.18
N LYS A 653 -59.61 -14.01 -11.99
CA LYS A 653 -58.89 -12.99 -11.22
C LYS A 653 -58.54 -13.51 -9.83
N THR A 654 -57.25 -13.64 -9.54
CA THR A 654 -56.77 -13.87 -8.17
C THR A 654 -56.23 -12.58 -7.56
N PHE A 655 -56.81 -12.17 -6.43
CA PHE A 655 -56.28 -11.12 -5.55
C PHE A 655 -55.34 -11.77 -4.54
N ARG A 656 -54.04 -11.54 -4.67
CA ARG A 656 -53.02 -12.21 -3.84
C ARG A 656 -52.66 -11.36 -2.63
N LYS A 657 -52.67 -11.95 -1.42
CA LYS A 657 -52.28 -11.25 -0.18
C LYS A 657 -50.86 -10.67 -0.22
N GLY A 658 -49.94 -11.35 -0.91
CA GLY A 658 -48.56 -10.87 -1.09
C GLY A 658 -48.42 -9.67 -2.05
N ALA A 659 -49.43 -9.37 -2.87
CA ALA A 659 -49.41 -8.22 -3.76
C ALA A 659 -49.92 -6.98 -3.02
N HIS A 660 -49.14 -6.44 -2.07
CA HIS A 660 -49.56 -5.43 -1.07
C HIS A 660 -50.44 -4.31 -1.62
N ARG A 661 -50.08 -3.70 -2.75
CA ARG A 661 -50.85 -2.60 -3.34
C ARG A 661 -52.19 -3.07 -3.90
N GLU A 662 -52.19 -4.19 -4.62
CA GLU A 662 -53.39 -4.77 -5.19
C GLU A 662 -54.35 -5.21 -4.09
N TRP A 663 -53.80 -5.91 -3.11
CA TRP A 663 -54.50 -6.41 -1.94
C TRP A 663 -55.14 -5.28 -1.13
N ALA A 664 -54.42 -4.19 -0.87
CA ALA A 664 -54.96 -3.05 -0.14
C ALA A 664 -56.17 -2.42 -0.85
N VAL A 665 -56.14 -2.30 -2.19
CA VAL A 665 -57.27 -1.78 -2.96
C VAL A 665 -58.45 -2.75 -2.92
N PHE A 666 -58.20 -4.05 -3.09
CA PHE A 666 -59.25 -5.07 -3.02
C PHE A 666 -59.92 -5.09 -1.65
N VAL A 667 -59.15 -5.14 -0.56
CA VAL A 667 -59.69 -5.15 0.81
C VAL A 667 -60.51 -3.88 1.09
N ALA A 668 -60.05 -2.72 0.62
CA ALA A 668 -60.77 -1.47 0.81
C ALA A 668 -62.10 -1.38 0.03
N ASN A 669 -62.26 -2.14 -1.06
CA ASN A 669 -63.42 -2.08 -1.96
C ASN A 669 -64.10 -3.44 -2.16
N GLN A 670 -63.88 -4.40 -1.24
CA GLN A 670 -64.21 -5.81 -1.46
C GLN A 670 -65.69 -6.03 -1.76
N TRP A 671 -66.58 -5.36 -1.03
CA TRP A 671 -68.02 -5.52 -1.18
C TRP A 671 -68.48 -5.05 -2.57
N GLN A 672 -68.08 -3.84 -2.97
CA GLN A 672 -68.43 -3.27 -4.26
C GLN A 672 -67.86 -4.08 -5.43
N ILE A 673 -66.60 -4.54 -5.34
CA ILE A 673 -66.01 -5.39 -6.38
C ILE A 673 -66.81 -6.68 -6.55
N ARG A 674 -67.31 -7.29 -5.46
CA ARG A 674 -68.11 -8.52 -5.53
C ARG A 674 -69.51 -8.29 -6.11
N GLU A 675 -70.13 -7.17 -5.77
CA GLU A 675 -71.42 -6.77 -6.33
C GLU A 675 -71.31 -6.53 -7.84
N GLU A 676 -70.31 -5.77 -8.28
CA GLU A 676 -70.05 -5.50 -9.70
C GLU A 676 -69.60 -6.74 -10.48
N TRP A 677 -69.07 -7.76 -9.79
CA TRP A 677 -68.66 -9.05 -10.33
C TRP A 677 -69.61 -10.16 -9.87
N SER A 678 -70.91 -9.87 -9.79
CA SER A 678 -71.92 -10.82 -9.34
C SER A 678 -72.05 -12.06 -10.24
N VAL A 679 -71.70 -11.94 -11.53
CA VAL A 679 -71.65 -13.06 -12.48
C VAL A 679 -70.46 -13.99 -12.25
N PHE A 680 -69.43 -13.57 -11.52
CA PHE A 680 -68.25 -14.39 -11.24
C PHE A 680 -68.48 -15.32 -10.05
N THR A 681 -67.99 -16.55 -10.17
CA THR A 681 -67.93 -17.50 -9.06
C THR A 681 -66.71 -17.22 -8.20
N TRP A 682 -66.91 -16.97 -6.92
CA TRP A 682 -65.85 -16.60 -5.97
C TRP A 682 -65.41 -17.80 -5.13
N SER A 683 -64.10 -18.05 -5.04
CA SER A 683 -63.52 -19.19 -4.30
C SER A 683 -63.70 -19.11 -2.78
N LYS A 684 -63.83 -17.89 -2.23
CA LYS A 684 -63.95 -17.62 -0.78
C LYS A 684 -64.87 -16.44 -0.53
N LYS A 685 -65.56 -16.43 0.62
CA LYS A 685 -66.43 -15.31 1.03
C LYS A 685 -65.68 -14.15 1.71
N THR A 686 -64.56 -14.42 2.40
CA THR A 686 -63.81 -13.41 3.18
C THR A 686 -62.38 -13.19 2.65
N ALA A 687 -61.84 -11.98 2.82
CA ALA A 687 -60.48 -11.61 2.42
C ALA A 687 -59.42 -11.87 3.51
N ARG A 688 -59.42 -13.06 4.13
CA ARG A 688 -58.36 -13.45 5.09
C ARG A 688 -57.10 -13.96 4.38
N GLU A 689 -57.29 -14.53 3.20
CA GLU A 689 -56.30 -15.14 2.32
C GLU A 689 -56.57 -14.73 0.86
N SER A 690 -55.70 -15.13 -0.07
CA SER A 690 -55.92 -14.89 -1.50
C SER A 690 -57.30 -15.39 -1.95
N VAL A 691 -58.00 -14.57 -2.74
CA VAL A 691 -59.35 -14.84 -3.23
C VAL A 691 -59.32 -14.89 -4.76
N THR A 692 -59.98 -15.88 -5.35
CA THR A 692 -60.10 -16.03 -6.80
C THR A 692 -61.55 -15.84 -7.23
N ALA A 693 -61.78 -15.12 -8.33
CA ALA A 693 -63.05 -15.00 -9.02
C ALA A 693 -62.90 -15.60 -10.42
N GLU A 694 -63.85 -16.42 -10.87
CA GLU A 694 -63.84 -17.05 -12.20
C GLU A 694 -65.18 -16.87 -12.90
N PHE A 695 -65.15 -16.61 -14.20
CA PHE A 695 -66.34 -16.52 -15.05
C PHE A 695 -66.06 -17.18 -16.41
N ARG A 696 -66.97 -18.05 -16.83
CA ARG A 696 -66.88 -18.75 -18.13
C ARG A 696 -67.72 -17.98 -19.15
N ILE A 697 -67.12 -17.72 -20.31
CA ILE A 697 -67.71 -17.01 -21.43
C ILE A 697 -67.95 -18.03 -22.55
N SER A 698 -69.23 -18.29 -22.81
CA SER A 698 -69.69 -19.21 -23.86
C SER A 698 -70.61 -18.51 -24.88
N THR A 699 -71.13 -17.32 -24.54
CA THR A 699 -72.10 -16.55 -25.35
C THR A 699 -71.69 -15.06 -25.48
N ASP A 700 -72.35 -14.33 -26.39
CA ASP A 700 -72.13 -12.88 -26.54
C ASP A 700 -72.55 -12.08 -25.30
N TRP A 701 -73.58 -12.53 -24.58
CA TRP A 701 -73.99 -11.90 -23.32
C TRP A 701 -72.89 -12.02 -22.26
N ASP A 702 -72.23 -13.18 -22.18
CA ASP A 702 -71.11 -13.37 -21.26
C ASP A 702 -69.94 -12.43 -21.59
N VAL A 703 -69.71 -12.14 -22.87
CA VAL A 703 -68.67 -11.20 -23.31
C VAL A 703 -68.92 -9.80 -22.74
N GLU A 704 -70.14 -9.30 -22.88
CA GLU A 704 -70.53 -7.97 -22.37
C GLU A 704 -70.42 -7.91 -20.84
N ALA A 705 -70.95 -8.93 -20.15
CA ALA A 705 -70.91 -9.02 -18.70
C ALA A 705 -69.46 -9.03 -18.17
N ALA A 706 -68.58 -9.81 -18.79
CA ALA A 706 -67.16 -9.85 -18.45
C ALA A 706 -66.46 -8.51 -18.72
N ALA A 707 -66.74 -7.86 -19.86
CA ALA A 707 -66.13 -6.58 -20.21
C ALA A 707 -66.50 -5.46 -19.22
N VAL A 708 -67.76 -5.40 -18.79
CA VAL A 708 -68.25 -4.45 -17.78
C VAL A 708 -67.58 -4.70 -16.43
N ALA A 709 -67.51 -5.97 -15.98
CA ALA A 709 -66.83 -6.32 -14.73
C ALA A 709 -65.34 -5.92 -14.76
N LEU A 710 -64.63 -6.20 -15.85
CA LEU A 710 -63.23 -5.80 -16.01
C LEU A 710 -63.06 -4.27 -16.00
N ARG A 711 -63.98 -3.52 -16.60
CA ARG A 711 -63.99 -2.05 -16.52
C ARG A 711 -64.14 -1.57 -15.08
N SER A 712 -65.07 -2.15 -14.34
CA SER A 712 -65.31 -1.79 -12.93
C SER A 712 -64.05 -2.02 -12.10
N LEU A 713 -63.40 -3.18 -12.29
CA LEU A 713 -62.13 -3.52 -11.65
C LEU A 713 -61.06 -2.47 -11.92
N TYR A 714 -60.87 -2.08 -13.18
CA TYR A 714 -59.91 -1.04 -13.54
C TYR A 714 -60.18 0.29 -12.82
N MET A 715 -61.45 0.68 -12.65
CA MET A 715 -61.81 1.94 -11.99
C MET A 715 -61.39 1.98 -10.52
N HIS A 716 -61.51 0.86 -9.79
CA HIS A 716 -61.02 0.73 -8.41
C HIS A 716 -59.52 0.99 -8.28
N PHE A 717 -58.72 0.58 -9.27
CA PHE A 717 -57.27 0.79 -9.28
C PHE A 717 -56.83 2.16 -9.79
N LYS A 718 -57.66 2.83 -10.60
CA LYS A 718 -57.36 4.16 -11.16
C LYS A 718 -57.56 5.26 -10.13
N ASN A 719 -58.64 5.20 -9.34
CA ASN A 719 -59.02 6.25 -8.39
C ASN A 719 -59.36 5.67 -7.00
N PRO A 720 -58.36 5.20 -6.24
CA PRO A 720 -58.60 4.58 -4.93
C PRO A 720 -59.15 5.54 -3.86
N ARG A 721 -59.38 6.83 -4.18
CA ARG A 721 -59.78 7.90 -3.23
C ARG A 721 -61.04 8.68 -3.62
N LYS A 722 -61.77 8.28 -4.67
CA LYS A 722 -62.98 9.00 -5.14
C LYS A 722 -64.16 8.06 -5.39
N LEU A 723 -64.44 7.16 -4.46
CA LEU A 723 -65.74 6.49 -4.41
C LEU A 723 -66.50 7.04 -3.20
N PRO A 724 -67.80 7.34 -3.34
CA PRO A 724 -68.59 7.83 -2.22
C PRO A 724 -68.49 6.80 -1.09
N LYS A 725 -68.07 7.24 0.09
CA LYS A 725 -68.29 6.44 1.30
C LYS A 725 -69.80 6.41 1.50
N ARG A 726 -70.44 5.27 1.21
CA ARG A 726 -71.76 4.97 1.78
C ARG A 726 -71.55 4.26 3.11
#